data_AF-A0A8J2V202-F1
#
_entry.id   AF-A0A8J2V202-F1
#
_cell.length_a   1.000
_cell.length_b   1.000
_cell.length_c   1.000
_cell.angle_alpha   90.00
_cell.angle_beta   90.00
_cell.angle_gamma   90.00
#
_symmetry.space_group_name_H-M   'P 1'
#
loop_
_entity.id
_entity.type
_entity.pdbx_description
1 polymer ?
#
loop_
_entity_poly.entity_id
_entity_poly.type
_entity_poly.pdbx_seq_one_letter_code
_entity_poly.pdbx_strand_id
1 'polypeptide(L)'
;MAAGSDGQDEGEITAYFGHIDPFFGQIDPFFGQIDPFFGHINPFYADGNNNSFGDISPFWGTIEPFWGTINPFFGDIAPFWGDISPFFGHIDPFYETDPEFYDKLYAHYGDLRPFWGDIAAFWGDVGPMFGDIDAFWGDIRPFEDHAGDWSELAAMLSEVDAQAGQVWGAAIEARTGLSYREGFADALYAKYGIDLDDPSTLEDLSAGDRSMFFMEFYDGLMGFSGVDHVDHWMATINWRPSITQDLGGGADARIGLLDANVNFNDDLLDNISKSEGYKITGNFHGAAVGSLLVGAHDGKGVMGIAPDADVILYNPFDETGTSNWDDIGTGIEKLTRHKVDVINMSLGMPGWTFNEGWSQILGNSKHRNKLEDVLVVKAAGNDGIAQQMDVTWNADTNLLDQLIIVGSVGPTKQISWFSNTPGEACIVTWNYCAEHNKLKYKYVVAPGEMILVADDDGGVQRVSGTSFAAPLVSGTATLIMDRWPWLQRNPELVADIIFNTAEDLGEPGVDSVYGWGLLDVEAALSPYAFDSLSIFSGWNYVAPQKLKDAILTPGVLDVWEEKGVVLSSFEYYPGGYRDFLIPLSSRVAGEEYSNWASKRQRTQGYLYKRLIDWAKNGSGFAEQPGYTAPVGAGQNWRLSMTATPRSVAEERRIGEVPFHSDLMLASVDGALTMRAGTGEATPLFAASEAFGFASDIDPMSGGVNPVFGFASGSGYAGTALSLTGNAQVSLSFAARINDRKYQDVDTGQLLADETGLAPYQAQAASLGFDYRLTDRVSMNVSYTVLDETDGLLGAQGGGALSLDGKAGTSSTTMGVDVALPRNMLLGMSATRAETQETEFEDSILSLTDGASSSAYEVAILKRGIAGIADQLRFSFAQPLHVEDGALEMTMLAVVDRETGDLGQMTQYVPLGGSRRPYVAELLYASPVLKGRGNLGTFTRAETNTRSSNAGIVEYSFGTNLRLSF
;
A
#
# COMPACT_ATOMS: atom_id res chain seq x y z
N MET A 1 -18.78 -53.17 -11.50
CA MET A 1 -19.62 -54.30 -11.02
C MET A 1 -20.16 -53.94 -9.65
N ALA A 2 -21.27 -54.51 -9.19
CA ALA A 2 -22.10 -53.95 -8.12
C ALA A 2 -22.15 -54.79 -6.83
N ALA A 3 -22.53 -54.12 -5.72
CA ALA A 3 -23.11 -54.63 -4.45
C ALA A 3 -22.23 -55.54 -3.54
N GLY A 4 -22.42 -55.56 -2.21
CA GLY A 4 -23.31 -54.78 -1.33
C GLY A 4 -23.49 -55.39 0.08
N SER A 5 -24.41 -54.84 0.90
CA SER A 5 -24.88 -55.30 2.24
C SER A 5 -23.87 -55.19 3.42
N ASP A 6 -24.27 -54.99 4.68
CA ASP A 6 -25.62 -54.81 5.27
C ASP A 6 -25.56 -54.11 6.66
N GLY A 7 -26.70 -53.66 7.20
CA GLY A 7 -26.86 -53.38 8.64
C GLY A 7 -27.60 -52.09 9.04
N GLN A 8 -28.88 -52.22 9.41
CA GLN A 8 -29.65 -51.22 10.18
C GLN A 8 -29.66 -51.59 11.67
N ASP A 9 -29.90 -50.62 12.55
CA ASP A 9 -30.86 -50.78 13.67
C ASP A 9 -31.33 -49.41 14.22
N GLU A 10 -32.50 -49.41 14.87
CA GLU A 10 -33.34 -48.23 15.14
C GLU A 10 -33.18 -47.63 16.57
N GLY A 11 -33.73 -46.43 16.82
CA GLY A 11 -33.89 -45.88 18.17
C GLY A 11 -34.45 -44.45 18.28
N GLU A 12 -35.76 -44.30 18.55
CA GLU A 12 -36.43 -43.05 18.92
C GLU A 12 -36.02 -42.54 20.31
N ILE A 13 -36.02 -41.21 20.59
CA ILE A 13 -36.51 -40.59 21.85
C ILE A 13 -37.09 -39.17 21.58
N THR A 14 -38.14 -38.80 22.33
CA THR A 14 -38.88 -37.51 22.30
C THR A 14 -38.48 -36.48 23.39
N ALA A 15 -38.54 -35.20 23.01
CA ALA A 15 -39.01 -34.00 23.75
C ALA A 15 -38.69 -33.70 25.26
N TYR A 16 -38.16 -32.48 25.47
CA TYR A 16 -38.48 -31.45 26.49
C TYR A 16 -37.66 -31.25 27.81
N PHE A 17 -37.13 -30.01 27.94
CA PHE A 17 -36.68 -29.18 29.10
C PHE A 17 -35.75 -29.71 30.22
N GLY A 18 -34.64 -28.97 30.46
CA GLY A 18 -33.86 -29.00 31.71
C GLY A 18 -32.66 -28.02 31.71
N HIS A 19 -32.62 -27.09 32.66
CA HIS A 19 -31.66 -25.98 32.81
C HIS A 19 -30.15 -26.32 32.97
N ILE A 20 -29.32 -25.46 32.35
CA ILE A 20 -28.08 -24.79 32.88
C ILE A 20 -26.79 -25.61 33.16
N ASP A 21 -25.67 -24.94 32.84
CA ASP A 21 -24.24 -25.21 33.09
C ASP A 21 -23.62 -26.46 32.42
N PRO A 22 -22.58 -26.22 31.58
CA PRO A 22 -21.26 -26.63 32.05
C PRO A 22 -20.10 -25.69 31.63
N PHE A 23 -19.02 -25.74 32.41
CA PHE A 23 -17.66 -25.45 31.95
C PHE A 23 -16.77 -26.69 32.13
N PHE A 24 -15.82 -26.88 31.21
CA PHE A 24 -14.68 -27.83 31.18
C PHE A 24 -14.82 -29.27 30.64
N GLY A 25 -14.36 -29.44 29.38
CA GLY A 25 -13.49 -30.54 28.92
C GLY A 25 -14.15 -31.77 28.27
N GLN A 26 -13.54 -32.56 27.37
CA GLN A 26 -12.32 -32.52 26.51
C GLN A 26 -12.48 -33.66 25.46
N ILE A 27 -11.89 -33.76 24.25
CA ILE A 27 -11.11 -32.92 23.30
C ILE A 27 -11.15 -33.68 21.94
N ASP A 28 -11.24 -33.01 20.77
CA ASP A 28 -10.51 -33.44 19.55
C ASP A 28 -10.52 -32.34 18.45
N PRO A 29 -9.36 -31.89 17.90
CA PRO A 29 -9.29 -30.77 16.95
C PRO A 29 -8.84 -31.14 15.53
N PHE A 30 -9.55 -30.67 14.50
CA PHE A 30 -8.99 -30.45 13.15
C PHE A 30 -9.73 -29.30 12.44
N PHE A 31 -8.96 -28.49 11.71
CA PHE A 31 -9.32 -27.23 11.02
C PHE A 31 -9.61 -26.01 11.90
N GLY A 32 -8.83 -24.94 11.67
CA GLY A 32 -8.83 -23.69 12.43
C GLY A 32 -7.59 -23.53 13.30
N GLN A 33 -6.50 -22.99 12.75
CA GLN A 33 -5.42 -22.45 13.60
C GLN A 33 -5.84 -21.08 14.11
N ILE A 34 -6.06 -21.03 15.42
CA ILE A 34 -6.14 -19.81 16.22
C ILE A 34 -4.70 -19.35 16.45
N ASP A 35 -4.41 -18.07 16.24
CA ASP A 35 -3.20 -17.41 16.73
C ASP A 35 -3.56 -16.41 17.86
N PRO A 36 -2.87 -16.39 19.01
CA PRO A 36 -3.41 -15.78 20.22
C PRO A 36 -2.79 -14.41 20.57
N PHE A 37 -3.39 -13.31 20.08
CA PHE A 37 -3.11 -11.96 20.61
C PHE A 37 -4.36 -11.12 20.94
N PHE A 38 -5.50 -11.77 21.22
CA PHE A 38 -6.68 -11.13 21.80
C PHE A 38 -7.05 -11.73 23.16
N GLY A 39 -7.12 -10.88 24.19
CA GLY A 39 -7.55 -11.26 25.54
C GLY A 39 -7.81 -10.02 26.41
N HIS A 40 -9.03 -9.89 26.93
CA HIS A 40 -9.45 -8.71 27.69
C HIS A 40 -8.67 -8.52 28.99
N ILE A 41 -8.07 -7.33 29.19
CA ILE A 41 -7.78 -6.81 30.53
C ILE A 41 -9.05 -6.14 31.04
N ASN A 42 -9.50 -6.55 32.23
CA ASN A 42 -10.74 -6.10 32.85
C ASN A 42 -10.43 -5.26 34.12
N PRO A 43 -10.42 -3.91 34.04
CA PRO A 43 -10.00 -3.05 35.15
C PRO A 43 -11.16 -2.59 36.05
N PHE A 44 -12.25 -3.37 36.18
CA PHE A 44 -13.34 -3.05 37.10
C PHE A 44 -13.44 -4.05 38.26
N TYR A 45 -12.67 -3.77 39.32
CA TYR A 45 -12.97 -4.25 40.66
C TYR A 45 -12.93 -3.07 41.64
N ALA A 46 -13.96 -2.23 41.58
CA ALA A 46 -14.24 -1.22 42.60
C ALA A 46 -15.23 -1.79 43.61
N ASP A 47 -14.73 -2.19 44.79
CA ASP A 47 -15.58 -2.48 45.95
C ASP A 47 -16.30 -1.20 46.41
N GLY A 48 -17.47 -1.37 47.02
CA GLY A 48 -18.40 -0.27 47.29
C GLY A 48 -17.86 0.79 48.26
N ASN A 49 -18.25 2.05 47.99
CA ASN A 49 -17.96 3.26 48.76
C ASN A 49 -16.56 3.89 48.59
N ASN A 50 -16.37 4.66 47.51
CA ASN A 50 -15.85 6.03 47.60
C ASN A 50 -16.03 6.82 46.29
N ASN A 51 -16.60 8.03 46.38
CA ASN A 51 -16.56 9.01 45.29
C ASN A 51 -15.19 9.68 45.25
N SER A 52 -14.35 9.35 44.27
CA SER A 52 -13.24 10.18 43.77
C SER A 52 -12.70 9.58 42.47
N PHE A 53 -12.86 10.27 41.34
CA PHE A 53 -12.11 9.94 40.13
C PHE A 53 -10.64 10.31 40.36
N GLY A 54 -9.74 9.36 40.15
CA GLY A 54 -8.30 9.58 40.22
C GLY A 54 -7.70 9.64 38.82
N ASP A 55 -7.12 10.78 38.44
CA ASP A 55 -6.33 10.90 37.22
C ASP A 55 -5.16 9.92 37.21
N ILE A 56 -4.96 9.27 36.07
CA ILE A 56 -3.69 8.60 35.73
C ILE A 56 -3.13 9.30 34.50
N SER A 57 -2.30 10.32 34.73
CA SER A 57 -1.51 10.98 33.67
C SER A 57 -0.08 10.42 33.65
N PRO A 58 0.30 9.57 32.67
CA PRO A 58 1.70 9.24 32.44
C PRO A 58 2.40 10.39 31.72
N PHE A 59 3.45 10.95 32.32
CA PHE A 59 4.33 11.91 31.66
C PHE A 59 5.15 11.21 30.55
N TRP A 60 4.97 11.66 29.31
CA TRP A 60 5.78 11.34 28.12
C TRP A 60 5.74 9.87 27.64
N GLY A 61 4.77 9.55 26.77
CA GLY A 61 4.79 8.34 25.94
C GLY A 61 3.44 8.03 25.28
N THR A 62 3.43 7.81 23.96
CA THR A 62 2.26 7.40 23.17
C THR A 62 1.97 5.90 23.35
N ILE A 63 0.70 5.49 23.22
CA ILE A 63 0.29 4.09 23.04
C ILE A 63 -0.40 3.98 21.68
N GLU A 64 0.11 3.13 20.80
CA GLU A 64 -0.41 2.86 19.45
C GLU A 64 -0.86 1.40 19.34
N PRO A 65 -2.07 1.12 18.80
CA PRO A 65 -2.43 -0.22 18.35
C PRO A 65 -2.75 -0.27 16.83
N PHE A 66 -1.73 -0.67 16.06
CA PHE A 66 -1.78 -1.46 14.82
C PHE A 66 -2.69 -1.03 13.62
N TRP A 67 -1.98 -0.72 12.51
CA TRP A 67 -2.37 -0.75 11.08
C TRP A 67 -3.27 0.42 10.59
N GLY A 68 -2.76 1.45 9.88
CA GLY A 68 -1.36 1.78 9.56
C GLY A 68 -1.24 3.00 8.62
N THR A 69 -0.39 3.97 8.95
CA THR A 69 -0.21 5.25 8.22
C THR A 69 0.95 5.19 7.21
N ILE A 70 0.81 5.86 6.06
CA ILE A 70 1.88 6.03 5.05
C ILE A 70 2.87 7.13 5.52
N ASN A 71 4.17 7.00 5.22
CA ASN A 71 5.16 8.05 5.51
C ASN A 71 6.41 7.95 4.59
N PRO A 72 6.65 8.89 3.66
CA PRO A 72 7.78 8.86 2.72
C PRO A 72 9.06 9.55 3.25
N PHE A 73 10.24 9.05 2.86
CA PHE A 73 11.53 9.44 3.47
C PHE A 73 12.36 10.48 2.70
N PHE A 74 12.57 11.63 3.35
CA PHE A 74 13.61 12.67 3.19
C PHE A 74 13.59 13.66 2.00
N GLY A 75 13.25 14.92 2.29
CA GLY A 75 13.83 16.10 1.64
C GLY A 75 12.93 17.35 1.53
N ASP A 76 12.87 18.17 2.59
CA ASP A 76 12.24 19.52 2.68
C ASP A 76 11.21 19.91 1.60
N ILE A 77 9.92 19.64 1.88
CA ILE A 77 8.82 20.43 1.31
C ILE A 77 8.46 21.51 2.34
N ALA A 78 8.50 22.78 1.92
CA ALA A 78 8.09 23.90 2.76
C ALA A 78 6.58 23.78 3.06
N PRO A 79 6.11 24.07 4.30
CA PRO A 79 4.82 23.61 4.79
C PRO A 79 3.65 24.23 4.02
N PHE A 80 3.10 23.42 3.14
CA PHE A 80 1.77 23.51 2.58
C PHE A 80 1.24 22.07 2.64
N TRP A 81 0.06 21.90 3.26
CA TRP A 81 -0.77 20.68 3.34
C TRP A 81 -0.42 19.71 4.50
N GLY A 82 -1.44 19.36 5.28
CA GLY A 82 -1.43 18.41 6.41
C GLY A 82 -1.86 16.98 6.05
N ASP A 83 -2.04 16.10 7.04
CA ASP A 83 -2.28 14.66 6.86
C ASP A 83 -3.07 14.07 8.07
N ILE A 84 -4.18 13.35 7.80
CA ILE A 84 -5.25 13.01 8.77
C ILE A 84 -5.35 11.49 9.03
N SER A 85 -5.72 11.08 10.27
CA SER A 85 -6.61 9.92 10.66
C SER A 85 -6.21 9.25 12.00
N PRO A 86 -7.07 8.48 12.73
CA PRO A 86 -8.51 8.14 12.55
C PRO A 86 -9.42 8.30 13.83
N PHE A 87 -10.69 7.91 13.67
CA PHE A 87 -11.90 8.09 14.52
C PHE A 87 -12.02 7.39 15.89
N PHE A 88 -12.91 7.93 16.76
CA PHE A 88 -13.71 7.18 17.77
C PHE A 88 -15.03 7.91 18.13
N GLY A 89 -16.19 7.23 18.05
CA GLY A 89 -17.48 7.73 18.55
C GLY A 89 -18.65 6.73 18.36
N HIS A 90 -19.51 6.57 19.38
CA HIS A 90 -20.69 5.67 19.37
C HIS A 90 -22.02 6.44 19.23
N ILE A 91 -23.06 5.79 18.70
CA ILE A 91 -24.45 6.28 18.53
C ILE A 91 -25.39 5.51 19.49
N ASP A 92 -26.41 6.17 20.07
CA ASP A 92 -27.53 5.56 20.82
C ASP A 92 -28.83 6.43 20.69
N PRO A 93 -30.08 5.89 20.70
CA PRO A 93 -31.24 6.56 20.05
C PRO A 93 -32.51 6.85 20.92
N PHE A 94 -33.52 7.50 20.28
CA PHE A 94 -34.95 7.74 20.66
C PHE A 94 -35.28 8.96 21.58
N TYR A 95 -36.43 9.68 21.52
CA TYR A 95 -37.86 9.35 21.22
C TYR A 95 -38.74 10.55 20.73
N GLU A 96 -39.73 10.29 19.83
CA GLU A 96 -41.12 10.88 19.65
C GLU A 96 -41.40 12.43 19.59
N THR A 97 -42.42 13.03 18.92
CA THR A 97 -43.64 12.62 18.15
C THR A 97 -44.18 13.73 17.18
N ASP A 98 -45.03 13.35 16.21
CA ASP A 98 -45.83 14.10 15.17
C ASP A 98 -46.72 15.28 15.73
N PRO A 99 -47.27 16.30 14.96
CA PRO A 99 -47.56 16.25 13.50
C PRO A 99 -47.50 17.54 12.60
N GLU A 100 -47.60 17.27 11.28
CA GLU A 100 -47.97 18.12 10.11
C GLU A 100 -46.92 18.95 9.31
N PHE A 101 -46.59 18.39 8.13
CA PHE A 101 -46.02 18.94 6.87
C PHE A 101 -44.79 19.87 6.87
N TYR A 102 -44.71 20.92 7.71
CA TYR A 102 -43.53 21.79 7.77
C TYR A 102 -42.48 21.32 8.78
N ASP A 103 -42.89 20.70 9.89
CA ASP A 103 -41.95 20.26 10.95
C ASP A 103 -41.14 19.00 10.57
N LYS A 104 -41.52 18.29 9.49
CA LYS A 104 -40.72 17.16 8.98
C LYS A 104 -39.41 17.58 8.33
N LEU A 105 -39.26 18.86 7.96
CA LEU A 105 -37.97 19.45 7.59
C LEU A 105 -37.13 19.77 8.85
N TYR A 106 -37.78 20.07 9.97
CA TYR A 106 -37.13 20.54 11.20
C TYR A 106 -36.63 19.46 12.15
N ALA A 107 -37.33 18.32 12.23
CA ALA A 107 -36.99 17.26 13.18
C ALA A 107 -35.60 16.60 12.93
N HIS A 108 -34.99 16.79 11.76
CA HIS A 108 -33.65 16.29 11.43
C HIS A 108 -32.53 17.34 11.52
N TYR A 109 -32.83 18.64 11.49
CA TYR A 109 -31.81 19.67 11.75
C TYR A 109 -31.35 19.71 13.22
N GLY A 110 -32.04 19.01 14.13
CA GLY A 110 -31.54 18.74 15.49
C GLY A 110 -30.26 17.89 15.53
N ASP A 111 -29.94 17.20 14.43
CA ASP A 111 -28.76 16.35 14.22
C ASP A 111 -27.66 17.03 13.38
N LEU A 112 -27.58 18.37 13.39
CA LEU A 112 -26.42 19.10 12.84
C LEU A 112 -25.26 19.29 13.83
N ARG A 113 -25.38 18.81 15.08
CA ARG A 113 -24.26 18.81 16.04
C ARG A 113 -23.08 17.90 15.69
N PRO A 114 -23.23 16.76 14.97
CA PRO A 114 -22.11 15.99 14.44
C PRO A 114 -21.41 16.66 13.24
N PHE A 115 -22.16 17.41 12.42
CA PHE A 115 -21.64 18.07 11.21
C PHE A 115 -20.45 18.99 11.53
N TRP A 116 -20.52 19.73 12.63
CA TRP A 116 -19.44 20.57 13.16
C TRP A 116 -18.25 19.80 13.76
N GLY A 117 -18.43 18.52 14.12
CA GLY A 117 -17.37 17.67 14.66
C GLY A 117 -16.36 17.25 13.60
N ASP A 118 -16.85 16.70 12.49
CA ASP A 118 -16.01 16.28 11.36
C ASP A 118 -15.56 17.47 10.51
N ILE A 119 -16.36 18.54 10.41
CA ILE A 119 -15.94 19.76 9.71
C ILE A 119 -14.81 20.50 10.43
N ALA A 120 -14.74 20.50 11.77
CA ALA A 120 -13.57 21.03 12.47
C ALA A 120 -12.27 20.30 12.07
N ALA A 121 -12.31 18.97 11.93
CA ALA A 121 -11.18 18.20 11.40
C ALA A 121 -10.87 18.56 9.94
N PHE A 122 -11.89 18.80 9.10
CA PHE A 122 -11.71 19.28 7.72
C PHE A 122 -11.02 20.67 7.66
N TRP A 123 -11.32 21.59 8.59
CA TRP A 123 -10.68 22.91 8.66
C TRP A 123 -9.25 22.87 9.19
N GLY A 124 -8.90 21.89 10.04
CA GLY A 124 -7.59 21.77 10.67
C GLY A 124 -6.42 21.56 9.68
N ASP A 125 -6.65 20.85 8.58
CA ASP A 125 -5.60 20.43 7.64
C ASP A 125 -5.42 21.34 6.41
N VAL A 126 -6.29 22.35 6.22
CA VAL A 126 -6.16 23.39 5.16
C VAL A 126 -5.14 24.49 5.53
N GLY A 127 -4.12 24.15 6.33
CA GLY A 127 -3.05 25.07 6.69
C GLY A 127 -2.21 25.48 5.47
N PRO A 128 -1.88 26.78 5.28
CA PRO A 128 -1.71 27.79 6.32
C PRO A 128 -2.57 29.06 6.18
N MET A 129 -3.60 29.07 5.31
CA MET A 129 -4.44 30.27 5.06
C MET A 129 -5.57 30.47 6.09
N PHE A 130 -6.02 29.40 6.74
CA PHE A 130 -7.27 29.39 7.54
C PHE A 130 -7.06 29.11 9.03
N GLY A 131 -5.83 29.23 9.55
CA GLY A 131 -5.42 28.78 10.89
C GLY A 131 -6.07 29.47 12.11
N ASP A 132 -6.95 30.46 11.92
CA ASP A 132 -7.76 31.08 12.98
C ASP A 132 -9.26 30.65 12.93
N ILE A 133 -9.69 29.96 11.86
CA ILE A 133 -11.09 29.55 11.66
C ILE A 133 -11.50 28.40 12.61
N ASP A 134 -10.59 27.48 12.90
CA ASP A 134 -10.85 26.34 13.80
C ASP A 134 -11.05 26.79 15.27
N ALA A 135 -10.37 27.88 15.67
CA ALA A 135 -10.64 28.55 16.95
C ALA A 135 -12.04 29.17 16.99
N PHE A 136 -12.47 29.79 15.88
CA PHE A 136 -13.80 30.39 15.74
C PHE A 136 -14.94 29.35 15.75
N TRP A 137 -14.80 28.22 15.06
CA TRP A 137 -15.81 27.15 15.11
C TRP A 137 -15.80 26.38 16.43
N GLY A 138 -14.66 26.32 17.13
CA GLY A 138 -14.60 25.93 18.54
C GLY A 138 -15.50 26.81 19.42
N ASP A 139 -15.50 28.12 19.16
CA ASP A 139 -16.37 29.12 19.78
C ASP A 139 -17.82 29.14 19.23
N ILE A 140 -18.20 28.24 18.30
CA ILE A 140 -19.62 28.00 17.96
C ILE A 140 -20.32 27.04 18.94
N ARG A 141 -19.58 26.22 19.70
CA ARG A 141 -20.18 25.46 20.83
C ARG A 141 -20.81 26.39 21.88
N PRO A 142 -20.19 27.54 22.24
CA PRO A 142 -20.83 28.65 22.93
C PRO A 142 -22.18 29.15 22.39
N PHE A 143 -22.59 28.88 21.13
CA PHE A 143 -23.91 29.35 20.65
C PHE A 143 -25.08 28.66 21.38
N GLU A 144 -24.88 27.46 21.96
CA GLU A 144 -25.85 26.86 22.88
C GLU A 144 -25.78 27.48 24.30
N ASP A 145 -24.58 27.89 24.76
CA ASP A 145 -24.37 28.51 26.08
C ASP A 145 -24.81 29.99 26.16
N HIS A 146 -24.82 30.69 25.02
CA HIS A 146 -25.24 32.10 24.87
C HIS A 146 -26.67 32.27 24.33
N ALA A 147 -27.50 31.22 24.40
CA ALA A 147 -28.88 31.22 23.92
C ALA A 147 -29.73 32.36 24.54
N GLY A 148 -29.90 33.45 23.78
CA GLY A 148 -30.66 34.64 24.16
C GLY A 148 -29.87 35.96 24.19
N ASP A 149 -28.54 35.97 24.00
CA ASP A 149 -27.78 37.21 23.78
C ASP A 149 -27.45 37.40 22.28
N TRP A 150 -28.45 37.84 21.53
CA TRP A 150 -28.30 38.12 20.09
C TRP A 150 -27.28 39.22 19.79
N SER A 151 -27.00 40.12 20.75
CA SER A 151 -26.05 41.23 20.53
C SER A 151 -24.61 40.74 20.48
N GLU A 152 -24.28 39.71 21.26
CA GLU A 152 -22.98 39.03 21.20
C GLU A 152 -22.84 38.26 19.89
N LEU A 153 -23.87 37.51 19.50
CA LEU A 153 -23.89 36.76 18.23
C LEU A 153 -23.77 37.67 16.98
N ALA A 154 -24.45 38.82 16.97
CA ALA A 154 -24.32 39.80 15.89
C ALA A 154 -22.93 40.45 15.84
N ALA A 155 -22.29 40.66 17.00
CA ALA A 155 -20.91 41.15 17.06
C ALA A 155 -19.91 40.12 16.53
N MET A 156 -20.08 38.83 16.87
CA MET A 156 -19.25 37.74 16.34
C MET A 156 -19.42 37.59 14.82
N LEU A 157 -20.67 37.60 14.32
CA LEU A 157 -20.93 37.52 12.87
C LEU A 157 -20.38 38.74 12.10
N SER A 158 -20.42 39.93 12.73
CA SER A 158 -19.77 41.13 12.18
C SER A 158 -18.25 41.02 12.13
N GLU A 159 -17.62 40.27 13.05
CA GLU A 159 -16.19 39.98 13.00
C GLU A 159 -15.84 39.01 11.87
N VAL A 160 -16.63 37.92 11.70
CA VAL A 160 -16.48 37.01 10.55
C VAL A 160 -16.60 37.76 9.23
N ASP A 161 -17.61 38.62 9.09
CA ASP A 161 -17.81 39.43 7.90
C ASP A 161 -16.61 40.36 7.61
N ALA A 162 -16.08 41.01 8.66
CA ALA A 162 -14.93 41.90 8.54
C ALA A 162 -13.62 41.15 8.22
N GLN A 163 -13.45 39.92 8.70
CA GLN A 163 -12.32 39.05 8.36
C GLN A 163 -12.45 38.51 6.93
N ALA A 164 -13.63 38.02 6.55
CA ALA A 164 -13.93 37.57 5.20
C ALA A 164 -13.70 38.70 4.18
N GLY A 165 -14.17 39.92 4.46
CA GLY A 165 -13.91 41.08 3.62
C GLY A 165 -12.42 41.45 3.47
N GLN A 166 -11.59 41.19 4.49
CA GLN A 166 -10.14 41.40 4.42
C GLN A 166 -9.41 40.34 3.57
N VAL A 167 -9.82 39.08 3.67
CA VAL A 167 -9.22 37.96 2.92
C VAL A 167 -9.70 37.95 1.47
N TRP A 168 -11.02 38.01 1.28
CA TRP A 168 -11.68 37.75 0.01
C TRP A 168 -11.97 39.00 -0.82
N GLY A 169 -11.99 40.19 -0.20
CA GLY A 169 -12.43 41.42 -0.87
C GLY A 169 -11.64 41.75 -2.14
N ALA A 170 -10.33 41.49 -2.17
CA ALA A 170 -9.51 41.71 -3.36
C ALA A 170 -9.81 40.71 -4.50
N ALA A 171 -10.15 39.46 -4.17
CA ALA A 171 -10.53 38.44 -5.15
C ALA A 171 -11.93 38.69 -5.71
N ILE A 172 -12.87 39.07 -4.84
CA ILE A 172 -14.25 39.45 -5.22
C ILE A 172 -14.23 40.71 -6.08
N GLU A 173 -13.48 41.76 -5.72
CA GLU A 173 -13.36 42.98 -6.53
C GLU A 173 -12.71 42.68 -7.89
N ALA A 174 -11.71 41.80 -7.94
CA ALA A 174 -11.08 41.39 -9.19
C ALA A 174 -12.01 40.59 -10.13
N ARG A 175 -12.90 39.72 -9.59
CA ARG A 175 -13.82 38.89 -10.37
C ARG A 175 -15.12 39.61 -10.74
N THR A 176 -15.67 40.44 -9.85
CA THR A 176 -16.99 41.07 -10.01
C THR A 176 -16.95 42.55 -10.37
N GLY A 177 -15.86 43.26 -10.05
CA GLY A 177 -15.78 44.72 -10.12
C GLY A 177 -16.57 45.46 -9.03
N LEU A 178 -17.07 44.74 -8.01
CA LEU A 178 -17.84 45.24 -6.87
C LEU A 178 -17.07 45.02 -5.56
N SER A 179 -17.41 45.76 -4.49
CA SER A 179 -16.83 45.50 -3.17
C SER A 179 -17.30 44.15 -2.59
N TYR A 180 -16.60 43.62 -1.58
CA TYR A 180 -16.99 42.39 -0.87
C TYR A 180 -18.48 42.38 -0.44
N ARG A 181 -19.00 43.51 0.04
CA ARG A 181 -20.41 43.65 0.44
C ARG A 181 -21.35 43.61 -0.77
N GLU A 182 -21.11 44.46 -1.76
CA GLU A 182 -21.96 44.57 -2.95
C GLU A 182 -21.92 43.34 -3.87
N GLY A 183 -20.78 42.65 -3.94
CA GLY A 183 -20.52 41.53 -4.86
C GLY A 183 -20.74 40.14 -4.27
N PHE A 184 -20.96 40.03 -2.96
CA PHE A 184 -21.20 38.75 -2.27
C PHE A 184 -22.10 38.92 -1.05
N ALA A 185 -21.63 39.61 0.00
CA ALA A 185 -22.20 39.47 1.33
C ALA A 185 -23.65 39.99 1.42
N ASP A 186 -23.94 41.20 0.93
CA ASP A 186 -25.25 41.84 1.14
C ASP A 186 -26.40 41.05 0.51
N ALA A 187 -26.16 40.32 -0.59
CA ALA A 187 -27.15 39.45 -1.21
C ALA A 187 -27.48 38.23 -0.32
N LEU A 188 -26.48 37.66 0.34
CA LEU A 188 -26.62 36.52 1.24
C LEU A 188 -27.27 36.93 2.56
N TYR A 189 -26.83 38.03 3.18
CA TYR A 189 -27.49 38.61 4.37
C TYR A 189 -28.97 38.93 4.09
N ALA A 190 -29.28 39.52 2.94
CA ALA A 190 -30.66 39.81 2.53
C ALA A 190 -31.50 38.54 2.26
N LYS A 191 -30.89 37.45 1.75
CA LYS A 191 -31.58 36.16 1.51
C LYS A 191 -32.12 35.56 2.82
N TYR A 192 -31.34 35.62 3.88
CA TYR A 192 -31.72 35.12 5.21
C TYR A 192 -32.38 36.17 6.12
N GLY A 193 -32.54 37.41 5.65
CA GLY A 193 -33.18 38.49 6.41
C GLY A 193 -32.34 39.01 7.58
N ILE A 194 -31.02 38.78 7.56
CA ILE A 194 -30.10 39.13 8.64
C ILE A 194 -29.67 40.59 8.50
N ASP A 195 -29.84 41.37 9.57
CA ASP A 195 -29.31 42.72 9.72
C ASP A 195 -28.33 42.76 10.91
N LEU A 196 -27.06 43.05 10.63
CA LEU A 196 -26.01 43.11 11.66
C LEU A 196 -26.16 44.34 12.58
N ASP A 197 -26.87 45.39 12.13
CA ASP A 197 -27.21 46.57 12.95
C ASP A 197 -28.50 46.36 13.78
N ASP A 198 -29.30 45.33 13.48
CA ASP A 198 -30.46 44.90 14.27
C ASP A 198 -30.35 43.41 14.67
N PRO A 199 -29.68 43.11 15.81
CA PRO A 199 -29.50 41.75 16.30
C PRO A 199 -30.79 40.94 16.51
N SER A 200 -31.96 41.59 16.60
CA SER A 200 -33.22 40.84 16.72
C SER A 200 -33.56 40.01 15.49
N THR A 201 -33.00 40.34 14.32
CA THR A 201 -33.12 39.53 13.09
C THR A 201 -32.53 38.12 13.21
N LEU A 202 -31.57 37.90 14.12
CA LEU A 202 -31.01 36.58 14.40
C LEU A 202 -31.93 35.69 15.24
N GLU A 203 -32.91 36.26 15.95
CA GLU A 203 -33.91 35.52 16.74
C GLU A 203 -34.87 34.75 15.82
N ASP A 204 -35.27 35.38 14.71
CA ASP A 204 -36.22 34.82 13.74
C ASP A 204 -35.62 33.69 12.88
N LEU A 205 -34.28 33.52 12.85
CA LEU A 205 -33.61 32.41 12.15
C LEU A 205 -33.76 31.09 12.92
N SER A 206 -34.20 30.05 12.23
CA SER A 206 -34.16 28.69 12.80
C SER A 206 -32.74 28.09 12.83
N ALA A 207 -32.58 26.93 13.49
CA ALA A 207 -31.34 26.18 13.44
C ALA A 207 -30.95 25.75 12.00
N GLY A 208 -31.93 25.38 11.18
CA GLY A 208 -31.71 25.04 9.77
C GLY A 208 -31.26 26.25 8.96
N ASP A 209 -31.91 27.39 9.12
CA ASP A 209 -31.58 28.63 8.39
C ASP A 209 -30.16 29.11 8.73
N ARG A 210 -29.75 29.05 10.01
CA ARG A 210 -28.39 29.39 10.47
C ARG A 210 -27.34 28.51 9.81
N SER A 211 -27.58 27.20 9.77
CA SER A 211 -26.64 26.24 9.19
C SER A 211 -26.56 26.35 7.67
N MET A 212 -27.69 26.57 6.99
CA MET A 212 -27.72 26.86 5.56
C MET A 212 -27.03 28.18 5.22
N PHE A 213 -27.21 29.23 6.03
CA PHE A 213 -26.49 30.49 5.89
C PHE A 213 -24.96 30.29 5.93
N PHE A 214 -24.43 29.57 6.93
CA PHE A 214 -22.99 29.33 7.01
C PHE A 214 -22.45 28.45 5.87
N MET A 215 -23.22 27.45 5.42
CA MET A 215 -22.85 26.65 4.25
C MET A 215 -22.80 27.48 2.97
N GLU A 216 -23.83 28.28 2.68
CA GLU A 216 -23.84 29.16 1.50
C GLU A 216 -22.83 30.31 1.61
N PHE A 217 -22.50 30.77 2.83
CA PHE A 217 -21.42 31.71 3.07
C PHE A 217 -20.06 31.11 2.69
N TYR A 218 -19.82 29.84 3.07
CA TYR A 218 -18.62 29.11 2.68
C TYR A 218 -18.57 28.83 1.18
N ASP A 219 -19.59 28.17 0.63
CA ASP A 219 -19.66 27.79 -0.79
C ASP A 219 -19.53 29.04 -1.69
N GLY A 220 -20.19 30.15 -1.33
CA GLY A 220 -20.08 31.40 -2.06
C GLY A 220 -18.70 32.08 -1.98
N LEU A 221 -17.99 31.99 -0.85
CA LEU A 221 -16.61 32.48 -0.74
C LEU A 221 -15.61 31.60 -1.50
N MET A 222 -15.80 30.28 -1.49
CA MET A 222 -14.94 29.33 -2.20
C MET A 222 -14.98 29.53 -3.72
N GLY A 223 -16.07 30.08 -4.27
CA GLY A 223 -16.13 30.59 -5.64
C GLY A 223 -15.08 31.66 -6.00
N PHE A 224 -14.38 32.26 -5.03
CA PHE A 224 -13.31 33.24 -5.24
C PHE A 224 -11.91 32.71 -4.89
N SER A 225 -11.77 31.42 -4.53
CA SER A 225 -10.52 30.78 -4.08
C SER A 225 -9.52 30.49 -5.19
N GLY A 226 -9.99 30.17 -6.40
CA GLY A 226 -9.13 29.62 -7.46
C GLY A 226 -8.73 28.16 -7.24
N VAL A 227 -9.44 27.45 -6.36
CA VAL A 227 -9.46 25.98 -6.26
C VAL A 227 -10.89 25.47 -6.43
N ASP A 228 -11.04 24.25 -6.94
CA ASP A 228 -12.33 23.61 -7.10
C ASP A 228 -12.97 23.28 -5.73
N HIS A 229 -14.29 23.26 -5.65
CA HIS A 229 -14.98 22.95 -4.40
C HIS A 229 -14.86 21.46 -4.09
N VAL A 230 -14.26 21.15 -2.93
CA VAL A 230 -14.34 19.83 -2.31
C VAL A 230 -15.68 19.73 -1.58
N ASP A 231 -16.37 18.60 -1.72
CA ASP A 231 -17.66 18.36 -1.08
C ASP A 231 -17.70 16.98 -0.39
N HIS A 232 -18.60 16.82 0.59
CA HIS A 232 -18.66 15.64 1.48
C HIS A 232 -18.76 14.32 0.71
N TRP A 233 -19.53 14.30 -0.39
CA TRP A 233 -19.75 13.09 -1.19
C TRP A 233 -18.46 12.44 -1.66
N MET A 234 -17.42 13.24 -1.93
CA MET A 234 -16.12 12.78 -2.44
C MET A 234 -15.49 11.81 -1.44
N ALA A 235 -15.34 12.26 -0.20
CA ALA A 235 -14.84 11.43 0.90
C ALA A 235 -15.80 10.28 1.23
N THR A 236 -17.12 10.50 1.16
CA THR A 236 -18.11 9.45 1.47
C THR A 236 -18.00 8.23 0.54
N ILE A 237 -17.65 8.41 -0.74
CA ILE A 237 -17.49 7.31 -1.73
C ILE A 237 -16.04 6.93 -2.00
N ASN A 238 -15.09 7.35 -1.14
CA ASN A 238 -13.65 7.17 -1.32
C ASN A 238 -13.13 7.68 -2.69
N TRP A 239 -13.74 8.73 -3.25
CA TRP A 239 -13.23 9.41 -4.44
C TRP A 239 -12.37 10.62 -4.08
N ARG A 240 -11.27 10.78 -4.81
CA ARG A 240 -10.41 11.95 -4.79
C ARG A 240 -9.96 12.30 -6.21
N PRO A 241 -9.76 13.58 -6.57
CA PRO A 241 -9.39 13.98 -7.94
C PRO A 241 -8.16 13.26 -8.50
N SER A 242 -7.19 12.88 -7.65
CA SER A 242 -6.00 12.15 -8.08
C SER A 242 -6.30 10.77 -8.68
N ILE A 243 -7.37 10.08 -8.25
CA ILE A 243 -7.79 8.78 -8.84
C ILE A 243 -8.11 8.97 -10.32
N THR A 244 -8.92 9.98 -10.63
CA THR A 244 -9.30 10.38 -11.98
C THR A 244 -8.08 10.86 -12.79
N GLN A 245 -7.17 11.63 -12.18
CA GLN A 245 -5.96 12.13 -12.85
C GLN A 245 -4.92 11.04 -13.15
N ASP A 246 -4.80 10.03 -12.28
CA ASP A 246 -3.81 8.94 -12.43
C ASP A 246 -4.32 7.78 -13.31
N LEU A 247 -5.63 7.50 -13.31
CA LEU A 247 -6.20 6.32 -13.99
C LEU A 247 -6.93 6.63 -15.31
N GLY A 248 -7.37 7.88 -15.51
CA GLY A 248 -8.12 8.33 -16.68
C GLY A 248 -9.38 9.12 -16.31
N GLY A 249 -9.69 10.17 -17.08
CA GLY A 249 -10.77 11.10 -16.79
C GLY A 249 -12.16 10.70 -17.31
N GLY A 250 -12.30 9.52 -17.92
CA GLY A 250 -13.53 9.10 -18.60
C GLY A 250 -13.53 9.29 -20.12
N ALA A 251 -12.40 9.69 -20.72
CA ALA A 251 -12.31 10.15 -22.11
C ALA A 251 -12.68 9.11 -23.19
N ASP A 252 -12.40 7.84 -22.95
CA ASP A 252 -12.67 6.74 -23.88
C ASP A 252 -14.12 6.21 -23.78
N ALA A 253 -14.97 6.76 -22.90
CA ALA A 253 -16.37 6.36 -22.70
C ALA A 253 -17.35 7.56 -22.79
N ARG A 254 -18.60 7.31 -23.19
CA ARG A 254 -19.64 8.33 -23.37
C ARG A 254 -20.85 8.14 -22.48
N ILE A 255 -21.36 9.25 -21.96
CA ILE A 255 -22.53 9.26 -21.08
C ILE A 255 -23.74 9.84 -21.82
N GLY A 256 -24.84 9.09 -21.83
CA GLY A 256 -26.16 9.57 -22.24
C GLY A 256 -26.91 10.14 -21.03
N LEU A 257 -27.09 11.45 -20.96
CA LEU A 257 -27.85 12.09 -19.89
C LEU A 257 -29.31 12.29 -20.32
N LEU A 258 -30.23 11.53 -19.71
CA LEU A 258 -31.67 11.67 -19.93
C LEU A 258 -32.26 12.59 -18.85
N ASP A 259 -32.12 13.90 -19.05
CA ASP A 259 -32.44 14.94 -18.06
C ASP A 259 -32.84 16.28 -18.73
N ALA A 260 -33.30 17.26 -17.95
CA ALA A 260 -33.60 18.61 -18.40
C ALA A 260 -32.41 19.23 -19.18
N ASN A 261 -32.71 20.15 -20.12
CA ASN A 261 -31.64 20.81 -20.87
C ASN A 261 -30.83 21.79 -20.00
N VAL A 262 -29.55 21.91 -20.31
CA VAL A 262 -28.63 22.90 -19.70
C VAL A 262 -28.61 24.21 -20.49
N ASN A 263 -28.29 25.33 -19.82
CA ASN A 263 -28.05 26.64 -20.42
C ASN A 263 -26.56 26.88 -20.75
N PHE A 264 -25.75 25.83 -20.93
CA PHE A 264 -24.38 25.92 -21.45
C PHE A 264 -23.53 27.00 -20.73
N ASN A 265 -23.37 26.85 -19.42
CA ASN A 265 -22.46 27.64 -18.59
C ASN A 265 -20.99 27.23 -18.78
N ASP A 266 -20.05 28.16 -18.59
CA ASP A 266 -18.61 28.02 -18.79
C ASP A 266 -18.00 26.81 -18.05
N ASP A 267 -18.57 26.43 -16.89
CA ASP A 267 -18.07 25.32 -16.06
C ASP A 267 -18.44 23.90 -16.57
N LEU A 268 -19.37 23.79 -17.53
CA LEU A 268 -19.88 22.52 -18.09
C LEU A 268 -19.77 22.44 -19.62
N LEU A 269 -19.21 23.47 -20.25
CA LEU A 269 -19.46 23.80 -21.65
C LEU A 269 -18.75 22.89 -22.66
N ASP A 270 -17.57 22.38 -22.30
CA ASP A 270 -16.72 21.63 -23.24
C ASP A 270 -17.11 20.14 -23.36
N ASN A 271 -17.67 19.54 -22.30
CA ASN A 271 -17.94 18.10 -22.22
C ASN A 271 -19.40 17.70 -22.49
N ILE A 272 -20.38 18.58 -22.29
CA ILE A 272 -21.76 18.35 -22.77
C ILE A 272 -21.84 18.70 -24.26
N SER A 273 -21.23 17.87 -25.11
CA SER A 273 -21.06 18.15 -26.54
C SER A 273 -22.37 18.29 -27.31
N LYS A 274 -23.49 17.80 -26.74
CA LYS A 274 -24.80 17.87 -27.38
C LYS A 274 -25.98 17.92 -26.42
N SER A 275 -26.97 18.75 -26.77
CA SER A 275 -28.31 18.75 -26.17
C SER A 275 -29.40 18.59 -27.24
N GLU A 276 -30.20 17.53 -27.12
CA GLU A 276 -31.42 17.26 -27.90
C GLU A 276 -32.67 17.26 -26.99
N GLY A 277 -33.88 17.14 -27.57
CA GLY A 277 -35.14 17.10 -26.82
C GLY A 277 -35.85 18.46 -26.74
N TYR A 278 -36.69 18.64 -25.71
CA TYR A 278 -37.36 19.91 -25.43
C TYR A 278 -36.36 20.99 -24.96
N LYS A 279 -36.73 22.27 -25.12
CA LYS A 279 -35.92 23.41 -24.69
C LYS A 279 -36.73 24.29 -23.73
N ILE A 280 -36.36 24.25 -22.46
CA ILE A 280 -37.03 24.91 -21.34
C ILE A 280 -35.99 25.76 -20.63
N THR A 281 -36.34 27.01 -20.32
CA THR A 281 -35.47 27.94 -19.59
C THR A 281 -35.74 27.88 -18.10
N GLY A 282 -34.70 27.95 -17.26
CA GLY A 282 -34.85 28.03 -15.80
C GLY A 282 -35.11 26.69 -15.11
N ASN A 283 -34.65 25.59 -15.69
CA ASN A 283 -34.59 24.29 -15.01
C ASN A 283 -33.13 23.81 -14.94
N PHE A 284 -32.46 24.14 -13.82
CA PHE A 284 -31.05 23.83 -13.60
C PHE A 284 -30.77 22.34 -13.36
N HIS A 285 -31.78 21.47 -13.22
CA HIS A 285 -31.62 20.09 -12.77
C HIS A 285 -30.62 19.30 -13.65
N GLY A 286 -30.67 19.49 -14.98
CA GLY A 286 -29.73 18.85 -15.90
C GLY A 286 -28.29 19.36 -15.77
N ALA A 287 -28.11 20.62 -15.37
CA ALA A 287 -26.79 21.20 -15.14
C ALA A 287 -26.20 20.70 -13.82
N ALA A 288 -27.03 20.60 -12.78
CA ALA A 288 -26.65 20.03 -11.49
C ALA A 288 -26.28 18.54 -11.59
N VAL A 289 -27.04 17.74 -12.35
CA VAL A 289 -26.69 16.35 -12.62
C VAL A 289 -25.44 16.25 -13.52
N GLY A 290 -25.34 17.11 -14.53
CA GLY A 290 -24.18 17.20 -15.41
C GLY A 290 -22.88 17.58 -14.68
N SER A 291 -22.93 18.46 -13.68
CA SER A 291 -21.75 18.92 -12.95
C SER A 291 -21.10 17.83 -12.09
N LEU A 292 -21.91 16.92 -11.55
CA LEU A 292 -21.41 15.75 -10.81
C LEU A 292 -20.78 14.68 -11.73
N LEU A 293 -21.16 14.66 -13.01
CA LEU A 293 -20.54 13.81 -14.02
C LEU A 293 -19.22 14.42 -14.51
N VAL A 294 -19.26 15.63 -15.06
CA VAL A 294 -18.21 16.19 -15.93
C VAL A 294 -17.77 17.62 -15.62
N GLY A 295 -18.06 18.13 -14.42
CA GLY A 295 -17.49 19.38 -13.93
C GLY A 295 -15.95 19.35 -13.97
N ALA A 296 -15.34 20.40 -14.52
CA ALA A 296 -13.90 20.44 -14.75
C ALA A 296 -13.10 20.44 -13.43
N HIS A 297 -11.82 20.05 -13.51
CA HIS A 297 -10.84 20.19 -12.41
C HIS A 297 -9.90 21.34 -12.77
N ASP A 298 -10.39 22.59 -12.72
CA ASP A 298 -9.72 23.76 -13.31
C ASP A 298 -9.51 24.93 -12.33
N GLY A 299 -9.81 24.71 -11.06
CA GLY A 299 -9.76 25.69 -9.98
C GLY A 299 -11.05 26.49 -9.80
N LYS A 300 -12.20 26.01 -10.30
CA LYS A 300 -13.49 26.73 -10.26
C LYS A 300 -14.69 25.78 -10.16
N GLY A 301 -15.74 26.24 -9.48
CA GLY A 301 -17.01 25.51 -9.43
C GLY A 301 -16.87 24.15 -8.75
N VAL A 302 -17.72 23.19 -9.13
CA VAL A 302 -17.73 21.83 -8.57
C VAL A 302 -17.05 20.85 -9.51
N MET A 303 -16.43 19.82 -8.93
CA MET A 303 -15.77 18.76 -9.70
C MET A 303 -16.75 17.66 -10.11
N GLY A 304 -16.63 17.21 -11.35
CA GLY A 304 -17.20 15.96 -11.82
C GLY A 304 -16.27 14.78 -11.54
N ILE A 305 -16.86 13.60 -11.40
CA ILE A 305 -16.11 12.36 -11.17
C ILE A 305 -15.35 11.89 -12.44
N ALA A 306 -15.92 12.13 -13.63
CA ALA A 306 -15.40 11.76 -14.95
C ALA A 306 -15.27 13.01 -15.86
N PRO A 307 -14.36 13.95 -15.54
CA PRO A 307 -14.25 15.29 -16.14
C PRO A 307 -13.80 15.33 -17.60
N ASP A 308 -13.37 14.21 -18.21
CA ASP A 308 -13.01 14.15 -19.63
C ASP A 308 -14.05 13.41 -20.49
N ALA A 309 -15.15 12.92 -19.91
CA ALA A 309 -16.16 12.13 -20.61
C ALA A 309 -17.09 12.97 -21.50
N ASP A 310 -17.43 12.47 -22.69
CA ASP A 310 -18.36 13.12 -23.62
C ASP A 310 -19.83 12.82 -23.23
N VAL A 311 -20.57 13.87 -22.87
CA VAL A 311 -21.97 13.81 -22.45
C VAL A 311 -22.92 14.22 -23.57
N ILE A 312 -23.80 13.30 -23.94
CA ILE A 312 -24.91 13.53 -24.86
C ILE A 312 -26.19 13.67 -24.04
N LEU A 313 -26.77 14.87 -24.00
CA LEU A 313 -27.99 15.16 -23.27
C LEU A 313 -29.24 15.03 -24.17
N TYR A 314 -30.30 14.42 -23.65
CA TYR A 314 -31.65 14.48 -24.22
C TYR A 314 -32.67 14.89 -23.15
N ASN A 315 -33.42 15.97 -23.40
CA ASN A 315 -34.49 16.43 -22.52
C ASN A 315 -35.86 15.81 -22.87
N PRO A 316 -36.42 14.93 -22.03
CA PRO A 316 -37.75 14.34 -22.21
C PRO A 316 -38.87 15.13 -21.53
N PHE A 317 -38.55 16.14 -20.73
CA PHE A 317 -39.53 16.94 -19.99
C PHE A 317 -40.14 18.04 -20.85
N ASP A 318 -41.46 18.23 -20.79
CA ASP A 318 -42.15 19.34 -21.46
C ASP A 318 -42.25 20.59 -20.56
N GLU A 319 -42.88 21.67 -21.06
CA GLU A 319 -43.04 22.95 -20.34
C GLU A 319 -43.72 22.83 -18.95
N THR A 320 -44.33 21.69 -18.61
CA THR A 320 -44.92 21.42 -17.29
C THR A 320 -43.92 20.84 -16.28
N GLY A 321 -42.68 20.55 -16.71
CA GLY A 321 -41.69 19.82 -15.91
C GLY A 321 -41.98 18.32 -15.78
N THR A 322 -42.87 17.78 -16.62
CA THR A 322 -43.24 16.36 -16.62
C THR A 322 -42.85 15.68 -17.92
N SER A 323 -42.70 14.36 -17.88
CA SER A 323 -42.31 13.52 -19.01
C SER A 323 -43.30 12.36 -19.16
N ASN A 324 -43.35 11.77 -20.36
CA ASN A 324 -44.15 10.58 -20.66
C ASN A 324 -43.27 9.47 -21.26
N TRP A 325 -43.82 8.26 -21.32
CA TRP A 325 -43.09 7.07 -21.77
C TRP A 325 -42.63 7.13 -23.24
N ASP A 326 -43.35 7.82 -24.13
CA ASP A 326 -42.95 7.98 -25.54
C ASP A 326 -41.75 8.93 -25.67
N ASP A 327 -41.69 10.00 -24.87
CA ASP A 327 -40.55 10.92 -24.82
C ASP A 327 -39.31 10.29 -24.18
N ILE A 328 -39.48 9.49 -23.11
CA ILE A 328 -38.40 8.66 -22.51
C ILE A 328 -37.85 7.66 -23.55
N GLY A 329 -38.72 6.90 -24.22
CA GLY A 329 -38.31 5.94 -25.25
C GLY A 329 -37.64 6.61 -26.45
N THR A 330 -38.10 7.80 -26.83
CA THR A 330 -37.45 8.62 -27.87
C THR A 330 -36.06 9.08 -27.42
N GLY A 331 -35.91 9.51 -26.17
CA GLY A 331 -34.62 9.88 -25.58
C GLY A 331 -33.61 8.74 -25.61
N ILE A 332 -33.98 7.55 -25.10
CA ILE A 332 -33.14 6.34 -25.15
C ILE A 332 -32.76 6.00 -26.60
N GLU A 333 -33.69 6.11 -27.57
CA GLU A 333 -33.35 5.93 -28.98
C GLU A 333 -32.40 7.01 -29.54
N LYS A 334 -32.44 8.25 -29.06
CA LYS A 334 -31.48 9.29 -29.46
C LYS A 334 -30.10 9.06 -28.87
N LEU A 335 -30.02 8.79 -27.56
CA LEU A 335 -28.76 8.55 -26.85
C LEU A 335 -28.01 7.36 -27.45
N THR A 336 -28.67 6.20 -27.58
CA THR A 336 -28.08 4.98 -28.18
C THR A 336 -27.61 5.16 -29.64
N ARG A 337 -28.19 6.10 -30.41
CA ARG A 337 -27.70 6.42 -31.78
C ARG A 337 -26.35 7.15 -31.79
N HIS A 338 -25.98 7.82 -30.70
CA HIS A 338 -24.69 8.48 -30.54
C HIS A 338 -23.61 7.55 -29.97
N LYS A 339 -23.96 6.28 -29.70
CA LYS A 339 -23.09 5.30 -29.02
C LYS A 339 -22.59 5.85 -27.68
N VAL A 340 -23.53 5.92 -26.76
CA VAL A 340 -23.27 6.12 -25.33
C VAL A 340 -23.13 4.75 -24.68
N ASP A 341 -22.20 4.63 -23.74
CA ASP A 341 -21.83 3.38 -23.08
C ASP A 341 -22.48 3.29 -21.69
N VAL A 342 -22.82 4.45 -21.10
CA VAL A 342 -23.65 4.59 -19.89
C VAL A 342 -24.84 5.50 -20.20
N ILE A 343 -26.04 5.20 -19.67
CA ILE A 343 -27.19 6.12 -19.65
C ILE A 343 -27.56 6.45 -18.21
N ASN A 344 -27.40 7.71 -17.81
CA ASN A 344 -27.90 8.23 -16.54
C ASN A 344 -29.33 8.75 -16.70
N MET A 345 -30.24 8.24 -15.87
CA MET A 345 -31.65 8.62 -15.81
C MET A 345 -32.00 9.14 -14.42
N SER A 346 -31.73 10.42 -14.19
CA SER A 346 -32.09 11.14 -12.96
C SER A 346 -33.58 11.54 -12.94
N LEU A 347 -34.46 10.59 -13.28
CA LEU A 347 -35.91 10.77 -13.35
C LEU A 347 -36.68 9.55 -12.83
N GLY A 348 -37.86 9.79 -12.25
CA GLY A 348 -38.67 8.78 -11.58
C GLY A 348 -40.17 8.90 -11.84
N MET A 349 -40.94 8.01 -11.22
CA MET A 349 -42.40 8.06 -11.20
C MET A 349 -42.85 8.06 -9.74
N PRO A 350 -43.69 9.03 -9.30
CA PRO A 350 -44.11 9.13 -7.90
C PRO A 350 -44.73 7.83 -7.37
N GLY A 351 -44.29 7.41 -6.19
CA GLY A 351 -44.73 6.19 -5.52
C GLY A 351 -44.11 4.90 -6.05
N TRP A 352 -42.98 4.96 -6.76
CA TRP A 352 -42.25 3.78 -7.28
C TRP A 352 -40.73 3.94 -7.24
N THR A 353 -40.03 2.90 -6.80
CA THR A 353 -38.57 2.76 -6.99
C THR A 353 -38.27 2.34 -8.44
N PHE A 354 -39.03 1.36 -8.94
CA PHE A 354 -39.03 0.86 -10.31
C PHE A 354 -40.46 0.53 -10.75
N ASN A 355 -41.02 1.30 -11.68
CA ASN A 355 -42.37 1.11 -12.21
C ASN A 355 -42.41 0.18 -13.44
N GLU A 356 -43.52 -0.57 -13.62
CA GLU A 356 -43.81 -1.43 -14.78
C GLU A 356 -43.58 -0.77 -16.16
N GLY A 357 -43.75 0.56 -16.28
CA GLY A 357 -43.46 1.28 -17.52
C GLY A 357 -41.98 1.21 -17.95
N TRP A 358 -41.04 1.10 -17.01
CA TRP A 358 -39.62 0.89 -17.32
C TRP A 358 -39.36 -0.47 -17.98
N SER A 359 -40.04 -1.52 -17.52
CA SER A 359 -40.05 -2.84 -18.18
C SER A 359 -40.57 -2.76 -19.62
N GLN A 360 -41.60 -1.94 -19.85
CA GLN A 360 -42.17 -1.75 -21.19
C GLN A 360 -41.25 -0.95 -22.13
N ILE A 361 -40.46 -0.01 -21.62
CA ILE A 361 -39.55 0.83 -22.40
C ILE A 361 -38.20 0.13 -22.63
N LEU A 362 -37.50 -0.27 -21.57
CA LEU A 362 -36.20 -0.95 -21.67
C LEU A 362 -36.35 -2.31 -22.37
N GLY A 363 -37.40 -3.06 -22.03
CA GLY A 363 -37.73 -4.34 -22.65
C GLY A 363 -38.26 -4.25 -24.08
N ASN A 364 -38.51 -3.05 -24.62
CA ASN A 364 -39.05 -2.89 -25.96
C ASN A 364 -38.04 -3.34 -27.03
N SER A 365 -38.48 -4.17 -27.97
CA SER A 365 -37.68 -4.61 -29.13
C SER A 365 -37.04 -3.49 -29.97
N LYS A 366 -37.55 -2.24 -29.91
CA LYS A 366 -36.96 -1.07 -30.58
C LYS A 366 -35.74 -0.47 -29.88
N HIS A 367 -35.62 -0.71 -28.57
CA HIS A 367 -34.62 -0.11 -27.69
C HIS A 367 -33.63 -1.15 -27.19
N ARG A 368 -34.10 -2.33 -26.72
CA ARG A 368 -33.29 -3.42 -26.17
C ARG A 368 -32.03 -3.75 -26.99
N ASN A 369 -32.17 -4.03 -28.28
CA ASN A 369 -31.04 -4.41 -29.15
C ASN A 369 -30.04 -3.26 -29.41
N LYS A 370 -30.29 -2.06 -28.89
CA LYS A 370 -29.37 -0.91 -28.90
C LYS A 370 -28.84 -0.58 -27.50
N LEU A 371 -29.33 -1.28 -26.48
CA LEU A 371 -28.90 -1.20 -25.09
C LEU A 371 -27.97 -2.37 -24.73
N GLU A 372 -27.77 -3.37 -25.61
CA GLU A 372 -26.97 -4.58 -25.34
C GLU A 372 -25.57 -4.25 -24.78
N ASP A 373 -24.92 -3.20 -25.31
CA ASP A 373 -23.61 -2.68 -24.87
C ASP A 373 -23.75 -1.37 -24.04
N VAL A 374 -24.81 -1.17 -23.24
CA VAL A 374 -25.08 0.11 -22.55
C VAL A 374 -25.52 -0.08 -21.09
N LEU A 375 -24.68 0.35 -20.14
CA LEU A 375 -25.05 0.35 -18.71
C LEU A 375 -26.19 1.36 -18.46
N VAL A 376 -27.23 0.95 -17.72
CA VAL A 376 -28.38 1.81 -17.41
C VAL A 376 -28.41 2.14 -15.92
N VAL A 377 -28.25 3.40 -15.59
CA VAL A 377 -28.24 3.89 -14.20
C VAL A 377 -29.46 4.80 -13.97
N LYS A 378 -30.23 4.57 -12.90
CA LYS A 378 -31.48 5.27 -12.61
C LYS A 378 -31.58 5.72 -11.16
N ALA A 379 -31.92 6.97 -10.92
CA ALA A 379 -32.28 7.48 -9.59
C ALA A 379 -33.48 6.72 -8.99
N ALA A 380 -33.41 6.30 -7.72
CA ALA A 380 -34.46 5.50 -7.09
C ALA A 380 -35.82 6.22 -6.98
N GLY A 381 -35.84 7.53 -6.73
CA GLY A 381 -37.04 8.32 -6.48
C GLY A 381 -37.07 8.90 -5.06
N ASN A 382 -37.91 9.91 -4.83
CA ASN A 382 -37.80 10.82 -3.69
C ASN A 382 -39.08 10.86 -2.82
N ASP A 383 -39.83 9.75 -2.71
CA ASP A 383 -41.09 9.69 -1.94
C ASP A 383 -40.92 9.10 -0.51
N GLY A 384 -39.73 8.64 -0.14
CA GLY A 384 -39.43 8.00 1.15
C GLY A 384 -40.10 6.63 1.35
N ILE A 385 -40.33 5.86 0.28
CA ILE A 385 -41.04 4.57 0.33
C ILE A 385 -40.16 3.36 0.02
N ALA A 386 -40.45 2.22 0.64
CA ALA A 386 -39.94 0.92 0.20
C ALA A 386 -40.89 0.30 -0.84
N GLN A 387 -40.38 -0.16 -1.99
CA GLN A 387 -41.22 -0.78 -3.01
C GLN A 387 -41.85 -2.10 -2.51
N GLN A 388 -43.18 -2.18 -2.62
CA GLN A 388 -43.99 -3.32 -2.15
C GLN A 388 -44.53 -4.20 -3.29
N MET A 389 -44.50 -3.68 -4.53
CA MET A 389 -45.16 -4.31 -5.68
C MET A 389 -44.13 -4.86 -6.65
N ASP A 390 -44.26 -6.14 -6.98
CA ASP A 390 -43.52 -6.78 -8.06
C ASP A 390 -43.79 -6.12 -9.41
N VAL A 391 -42.79 -6.20 -10.31
CA VAL A 391 -42.85 -5.70 -11.69
C VAL A 391 -42.67 -6.86 -12.65
N THR A 392 -43.50 -6.96 -13.68
CA THR A 392 -43.36 -8.03 -14.67
C THR A 392 -42.31 -7.67 -15.71
N TRP A 393 -41.34 -8.56 -15.96
CA TRP A 393 -40.35 -8.41 -17.03
C TRP A 393 -40.55 -9.46 -18.12
N ASN A 394 -40.95 -8.98 -19.29
CA ASN A 394 -41.25 -9.80 -20.47
C ASN A 394 -40.17 -9.69 -21.56
N ALA A 395 -38.97 -9.25 -21.19
CA ALA A 395 -37.84 -9.03 -22.08
C ALA A 395 -36.64 -9.91 -21.69
N ASP A 396 -35.49 -9.61 -22.29
CA ASP A 396 -34.24 -10.36 -22.08
C ASP A 396 -33.70 -10.10 -20.67
N THR A 397 -33.10 -11.11 -20.05
CA THR A 397 -32.58 -11.03 -18.68
C THR A 397 -31.28 -10.25 -18.61
N ASN A 398 -30.45 -10.25 -19.65
CA ASN A 398 -29.15 -9.57 -19.64
C ASN A 398 -29.30 -8.05 -19.37
N LEU A 399 -30.37 -7.44 -19.90
CA LEU A 399 -30.72 -6.03 -19.62
C LEU A 399 -30.98 -5.72 -18.13
N LEU A 400 -31.29 -6.72 -17.31
CA LEU A 400 -31.42 -6.56 -15.86
C LEU A 400 -30.07 -6.62 -15.16
N ASP A 401 -29.07 -7.27 -15.75
CA ASP A 401 -27.75 -7.43 -15.14
C ASP A 401 -26.88 -6.18 -15.31
N GLN A 402 -27.14 -5.39 -16.35
CA GLN A 402 -26.60 -4.05 -16.62
C GLN A 402 -27.49 -2.88 -16.10
N LEU A 403 -28.45 -3.14 -15.20
CA LEU A 403 -29.32 -2.11 -14.61
C LEU A 403 -28.91 -1.82 -13.16
N ILE A 404 -28.61 -0.54 -12.87
CA ILE A 404 -28.33 -0.05 -11.52
C ILE A 404 -29.39 0.99 -11.13
N ILE A 405 -30.01 0.80 -9.96
CA ILE A 405 -30.93 1.73 -9.32
C ILE A 405 -30.20 2.36 -8.13
N VAL A 406 -30.22 3.69 -8.02
CA VAL A 406 -29.37 4.42 -7.09
C VAL A 406 -30.19 5.16 -6.04
N GLY A 407 -30.06 4.73 -4.78
CA GLY A 407 -30.59 5.40 -3.61
C GLY A 407 -29.70 6.55 -3.13
N SER A 408 -30.24 7.36 -2.21
CA SER A 408 -29.55 8.49 -1.60
C SER A 408 -29.18 8.17 -0.15
N VAL A 409 -27.94 8.47 0.24
CA VAL A 409 -27.53 8.65 1.64
C VAL A 409 -27.18 10.11 1.92
N GLY A 410 -27.28 10.50 3.19
CA GLY A 410 -26.70 11.73 3.72
C GLY A 410 -25.22 11.60 4.09
N PRO A 411 -24.58 12.69 4.55
CA PRO A 411 -23.16 12.71 4.94
C PRO A 411 -22.78 11.66 5.99
N THR A 412 -23.73 11.27 6.84
CA THR A 412 -23.57 10.25 7.91
C THR A 412 -23.73 8.80 7.42
N LYS A 413 -23.77 8.57 6.10
CA LYS A 413 -24.07 7.29 5.43
C LYS A 413 -25.45 6.69 5.73
N GLN A 414 -26.30 7.38 6.50
CA GLN A 414 -27.69 6.96 6.72
C GLN A 414 -28.53 7.18 5.46
N ILE A 415 -29.47 6.28 5.18
CA ILE A 415 -30.42 6.43 4.08
C ILE A 415 -31.17 7.76 4.20
N SER A 416 -31.15 8.58 3.15
CA SER A 416 -31.83 9.87 3.14
C SER A 416 -33.33 9.67 3.32
N TRP A 417 -33.97 10.50 4.13
CA TRP A 417 -35.39 10.36 4.51
C TRP A 417 -36.36 10.36 3.31
N PHE A 418 -35.97 10.95 2.18
CA PHE A 418 -36.74 10.97 0.94
C PHE A 418 -36.42 9.79 0.01
N SER A 419 -35.33 9.04 0.21
CA SER A 419 -34.92 7.99 -0.74
C SER A 419 -35.95 6.88 -0.80
N ASN A 420 -36.45 6.58 -2.00
CA ASN A 420 -37.17 5.33 -2.23
C ASN A 420 -36.19 4.16 -2.15
N THR A 421 -36.58 3.05 -1.52
CA THR A 421 -35.74 1.86 -1.29
C THR A 421 -36.29 0.65 -2.06
N PRO A 422 -35.49 -0.40 -2.34
CA PRO A 422 -35.92 -1.49 -3.20
C PRO A 422 -36.94 -2.42 -2.52
N GLY A 423 -36.94 -2.49 -1.19
CA GLY A 423 -37.75 -3.45 -0.45
C GLY A 423 -37.39 -4.89 -0.81
N GLU A 424 -38.37 -5.79 -0.71
CA GLU A 424 -38.25 -7.19 -1.15
C GLU A 424 -39.01 -7.45 -2.47
N ALA A 425 -39.42 -6.39 -3.17
CA ALA A 425 -40.13 -6.48 -4.44
C ALA A 425 -39.25 -7.02 -5.57
N CYS A 426 -39.88 -7.75 -6.49
CA CYS A 426 -39.19 -8.56 -7.48
C CYS A 426 -39.50 -8.18 -8.93
N ILE A 427 -38.48 -8.30 -9.78
CA ILE A 427 -38.63 -8.28 -11.23
C ILE A 427 -39.01 -9.70 -11.69
N VAL A 428 -40.31 -9.93 -11.85
CA VAL A 428 -40.89 -11.23 -12.14
C VAL A 428 -40.74 -11.57 -13.62
N THR A 429 -39.88 -12.54 -13.91
CA THR A 429 -39.67 -13.09 -15.26
C THR A 429 -40.46 -14.39 -15.43
N TRP A 430 -41.22 -14.55 -16.52
CA TRP A 430 -41.98 -15.78 -16.81
C TRP A 430 -42.96 -16.24 -15.70
N ASN A 431 -43.51 -15.29 -14.92
CA ASN A 431 -44.30 -15.53 -13.70
C ASN A 431 -43.54 -16.20 -12.54
N TYR A 432 -42.22 -16.06 -12.51
CA TYR A 432 -41.35 -16.53 -11.42
C TYR A 432 -40.44 -15.41 -10.92
N CYS A 433 -40.37 -15.26 -9.59
CA CYS A 433 -39.34 -14.46 -8.94
C CYS A 433 -38.16 -15.36 -8.58
N ALA A 434 -37.01 -15.15 -9.23
CA ALA A 434 -35.73 -15.66 -8.77
C ALA A 434 -35.14 -14.68 -7.75
N GLU A 435 -34.37 -15.17 -6.77
CA GLU A 435 -33.83 -14.30 -5.70
C GLU A 435 -33.00 -13.13 -6.26
N HIS A 436 -32.11 -13.41 -7.23
CA HIS A 436 -31.28 -12.40 -7.92
C HIS A 436 -32.07 -11.38 -8.76
N ASN A 437 -33.37 -11.61 -9.00
CA ASN A 437 -34.25 -10.65 -9.68
C ASN A 437 -34.98 -9.71 -8.71
N LYS A 438 -34.78 -9.84 -7.38
CA LYS A 438 -35.26 -8.82 -6.44
C LYS A 438 -34.54 -7.50 -6.67
N LEU A 439 -35.28 -6.39 -6.52
CA LEU A 439 -34.76 -5.05 -6.81
C LEU A 439 -33.50 -4.72 -6.01
N LYS A 440 -33.35 -5.27 -4.79
CA LYS A 440 -32.16 -5.07 -3.96
C LYS A 440 -30.85 -5.51 -4.62
N TYR A 441 -30.86 -6.55 -5.43
CA TYR A 441 -29.67 -7.00 -6.17
C TYR A 441 -29.32 -6.10 -7.36
N LYS A 442 -30.19 -5.14 -7.69
CA LYS A 442 -30.01 -4.11 -8.73
C LYS A 442 -29.91 -2.72 -8.12
N TYR A 443 -29.61 -2.62 -6.82
CA TYR A 443 -29.68 -1.38 -6.06
C TYR A 443 -28.40 -1.13 -5.28
N VAL A 444 -27.94 0.12 -5.30
CA VAL A 444 -26.79 0.64 -4.55
C VAL A 444 -27.19 2.02 -4.01
N VAL A 445 -26.52 2.53 -2.97
CA VAL A 445 -26.68 3.92 -2.55
C VAL A 445 -25.43 4.75 -2.89
N ALA A 446 -25.64 6.03 -3.14
CA ALA A 446 -24.57 7.02 -3.20
C ALA A 446 -25.05 8.32 -2.51
N PRO A 447 -24.15 9.26 -2.16
CA PRO A 447 -24.55 10.53 -1.58
C PRO A 447 -25.50 11.28 -2.52
N GLY A 448 -26.67 11.67 -2.01
CA GLY A 448 -27.68 12.42 -2.76
C GLY A 448 -28.35 13.52 -1.95
N GLU A 449 -27.89 13.77 -0.73
CA GLU A 449 -28.42 14.77 0.18
C GLU A 449 -27.35 15.81 0.51
N MET A 450 -27.74 17.10 0.50
CA MET A 450 -26.85 18.24 0.74
C MET A 450 -25.67 18.34 -0.24
N ILE A 451 -25.84 17.88 -1.48
CA ILE A 451 -24.80 17.85 -2.52
C ILE A 451 -24.61 19.26 -3.10
N LEU A 452 -23.36 19.71 -3.25
CA LEU A 452 -23.04 20.94 -3.97
C LEU A 452 -23.02 20.68 -5.48
N VAL A 453 -23.76 21.49 -6.24
CA VAL A 453 -23.92 21.35 -7.69
C VAL A 453 -23.90 22.71 -8.39
N ALA A 454 -23.66 22.72 -9.70
CA ALA A 454 -23.78 23.94 -10.51
C ALA A 454 -25.25 24.42 -10.59
N ASP A 455 -25.45 25.73 -10.62
CA ASP A 455 -26.79 26.36 -10.65
C ASP A 455 -27.35 26.69 -12.05
N ASP A 456 -26.59 26.37 -13.11
CA ASP A 456 -26.87 26.71 -14.53
C ASP A 456 -26.71 28.20 -14.90
N ASP A 457 -26.32 29.07 -13.95
CA ASP A 457 -26.16 30.53 -14.13
C ASP A 457 -24.72 31.04 -13.79
N GLY A 458 -23.78 30.15 -13.47
CA GLY A 458 -22.36 30.47 -13.19
C GLY A 458 -21.96 30.42 -11.72
N GLY A 459 -22.84 29.90 -10.86
CA GLY A 459 -22.63 29.69 -9.44
C GLY A 459 -22.90 28.24 -9.02
N VAL A 460 -23.09 28.06 -7.71
CA VAL A 460 -23.30 26.75 -7.07
C VAL A 460 -24.42 26.81 -6.05
N GLN A 461 -25.10 25.69 -5.82
CA GLN A 461 -26.15 25.57 -4.80
C GLN A 461 -26.19 24.17 -4.18
N ARG A 462 -26.80 24.05 -3.00
CA ARG A 462 -27.00 22.79 -2.28
C ARG A 462 -28.33 22.14 -2.67
N VAL A 463 -28.31 20.85 -3.00
CA VAL A 463 -29.49 20.09 -3.44
C VAL A 463 -29.60 18.74 -2.75
N SER A 464 -30.83 18.20 -2.71
CA SER A 464 -31.13 16.86 -2.18
C SER A 464 -32.10 16.11 -3.10
N GLY A 465 -31.77 14.86 -3.40
CA GLY A 465 -32.54 13.97 -4.28
C GLY A 465 -31.69 12.81 -4.81
N THR A 466 -32.31 11.64 -5.01
CA THR A 466 -31.67 10.47 -5.66
C THR A 466 -31.18 10.77 -7.09
N SER A 467 -31.71 11.82 -7.72
CA SER A 467 -31.21 12.42 -8.96
C SER A 467 -29.72 12.80 -8.93
N PHE A 468 -29.17 13.13 -7.75
CA PHE A 468 -27.78 13.57 -7.57
C PHE A 468 -26.86 12.42 -7.12
N ALA A 469 -27.43 11.34 -6.58
CA ALA A 469 -26.71 10.09 -6.31
C ALA A 469 -26.42 9.29 -7.59
N ALA A 470 -27.40 9.22 -8.51
CA ALA A 470 -27.29 8.51 -9.79
C ALA A 470 -26.09 8.91 -10.70
N PRO A 471 -25.74 10.21 -10.87
CA PRO A 471 -24.57 10.58 -11.67
C PRO A 471 -23.25 10.10 -11.06
N LEU A 472 -23.11 10.04 -9.73
CA LEU A 472 -21.89 9.54 -9.09
C LEU A 472 -21.61 8.09 -9.52
N VAL A 473 -22.64 7.22 -9.48
CA VAL A 473 -22.54 5.83 -9.96
C VAL A 473 -22.26 5.77 -11.47
N SER A 474 -22.94 6.60 -12.26
CA SER A 474 -22.78 6.64 -13.73
C SER A 474 -21.36 7.06 -14.15
N GLY A 475 -20.79 8.02 -13.44
CA GLY A 475 -19.44 8.48 -13.69
C GLY A 475 -18.38 7.50 -13.19
N THR A 476 -18.58 6.81 -12.05
CA THR A 476 -17.72 5.68 -11.65
C THR A 476 -17.71 4.57 -12.70
N ALA A 477 -18.86 4.21 -13.26
CA ALA A 477 -18.94 3.27 -14.38
C ALA A 477 -18.14 3.76 -15.60
N THR A 478 -18.17 5.07 -15.87
CA THR A 478 -17.41 5.70 -16.96
C THR A 478 -15.91 5.62 -16.70
N LEU A 479 -15.42 5.85 -15.47
CA LEU A 479 -14.01 5.65 -15.09
C LEU A 479 -13.56 4.19 -15.23
N ILE A 480 -14.39 3.22 -14.86
CA ILE A 480 -14.12 1.78 -15.05
C ILE A 480 -14.00 1.45 -16.55
N MET A 481 -14.91 1.98 -17.37
CA MET A 481 -14.91 1.80 -18.82
C MET A 481 -13.79 2.54 -19.55
N ASP A 482 -13.28 3.64 -19.00
CA ASP A 482 -12.11 4.38 -19.51
C ASP A 482 -10.81 3.63 -19.17
N ARG A 483 -10.69 3.13 -17.94
CA ARG A 483 -9.52 2.36 -17.50
C ARG A 483 -9.43 0.99 -18.18
N TRP A 484 -10.56 0.36 -18.49
CA TRP A 484 -10.65 -0.93 -19.18
C TRP A 484 -11.73 -0.94 -20.29
N PRO A 485 -11.47 -0.34 -21.48
CA PRO A 485 -12.45 -0.16 -22.57
C PRO A 485 -13.16 -1.42 -23.07
N TRP A 486 -12.55 -2.61 -22.94
CA TRP A 486 -13.25 -3.87 -23.26
C TRP A 486 -14.53 -4.10 -22.43
N LEU A 487 -14.65 -3.50 -21.24
CA LEU A 487 -15.85 -3.54 -20.39
C LEU A 487 -17.03 -2.75 -20.97
N GLN A 488 -16.83 -1.85 -21.93
CA GLN A 488 -17.93 -1.15 -22.62
C GLN A 488 -18.86 -2.15 -23.35
N ARG A 489 -18.33 -3.31 -23.76
CA ARG A 489 -19.10 -4.40 -24.41
C ARG A 489 -19.57 -5.48 -23.43
N ASN A 490 -19.39 -5.25 -22.13
CA ASN A 490 -19.77 -6.16 -21.05
C ASN A 490 -20.30 -5.32 -19.85
N PRO A 491 -21.32 -4.46 -20.05
CA PRO A 491 -21.78 -3.53 -19.02
C PRO A 491 -22.32 -4.21 -17.75
N GLU A 492 -22.77 -5.46 -17.85
CA GLU A 492 -23.12 -6.29 -16.69
C GLU A 492 -21.93 -6.54 -15.76
N LEU A 493 -20.71 -6.66 -16.29
CA LEU A 493 -19.51 -6.79 -15.47
C LEU A 493 -19.13 -5.47 -14.79
N VAL A 494 -19.47 -4.32 -15.37
CA VAL A 494 -19.29 -3.00 -14.73
C VAL A 494 -20.27 -2.83 -13.58
N ALA A 495 -21.52 -3.29 -13.74
CA ALA A 495 -22.48 -3.34 -12.65
C ALA A 495 -22.01 -4.29 -11.53
N ASP A 496 -21.57 -5.51 -11.88
CA ASP A 496 -21.01 -6.47 -10.91
C ASP A 496 -19.79 -5.90 -10.16
N ILE A 497 -18.89 -5.16 -10.82
CA ILE A 497 -17.77 -4.49 -10.14
C ILE A 497 -18.30 -3.50 -9.10
N ILE A 498 -19.15 -2.56 -9.50
CA ILE A 498 -19.72 -1.53 -8.60
C ILE A 498 -20.46 -2.16 -7.42
N PHE A 499 -21.22 -3.24 -7.67
CA PHE A 499 -21.96 -3.95 -6.63
C PHE A 499 -21.06 -4.73 -5.66
N ASN A 500 -20.05 -5.45 -6.16
CA ASN A 500 -19.17 -6.26 -5.30
C ASN A 500 -18.11 -5.44 -4.55
N THR A 501 -17.81 -4.20 -4.98
CA THR A 501 -16.90 -3.30 -4.27
C THR A 501 -17.58 -2.28 -3.37
N ALA A 502 -18.92 -2.27 -3.29
CA ALA A 502 -19.66 -1.38 -2.41
C ALA A 502 -19.37 -1.64 -0.91
N GLU A 503 -19.36 -0.59 -0.10
CA GLU A 503 -19.29 -0.67 1.35
C GLU A 503 -20.65 -1.14 1.90
N ASP A 504 -20.67 -2.34 2.49
CA ASP A 504 -21.86 -2.95 3.07
C ASP A 504 -22.47 -2.07 4.19
N LEU A 505 -23.75 -1.71 4.06
CA LEU A 505 -24.46 -0.83 5.00
C LEU A 505 -25.76 -1.46 5.49
N GLY A 506 -26.03 -1.33 6.80
CA GLY A 506 -27.25 -1.82 7.41
C GLY A 506 -27.12 -3.26 7.93
N GLU A 507 -27.95 -4.17 7.43
CA GLU A 507 -27.85 -5.60 7.74
C GLU A 507 -26.78 -6.25 6.84
N PRO A 508 -25.97 -7.21 7.34
CA PRO A 508 -24.83 -7.73 6.56
C PRO A 508 -25.22 -8.40 5.23
N GLY A 509 -24.67 -7.87 4.13
CA GLY A 509 -24.93 -8.30 2.75
C GLY A 509 -26.26 -7.82 2.19
N VAL A 510 -26.53 -8.13 0.92
CA VAL A 510 -27.56 -7.44 0.11
C VAL A 510 -28.96 -7.36 0.77
N ASP A 511 -29.33 -6.14 1.19
CA ASP A 511 -30.47 -5.85 2.06
C ASP A 511 -31.60 -5.07 1.35
N SER A 512 -32.72 -4.86 2.04
CA SER A 512 -33.92 -4.22 1.48
C SER A 512 -33.93 -2.68 1.49
N VAL A 513 -32.92 -2.04 2.09
CA VAL A 513 -32.80 -0.59 2.30
C VAL A 513 -31.66 0.01 1.46
N TYR A 514 -30.44 -0.48 1.65
CA TYR A 514 -29.21 -0.03 1.00
C TYR A 514 -28.84 -0.89 -0.23
N GLY A 515 -29.42 -2.07 -0.38
CA GLY A 515 -29.12 -2.98 -1.49
C GLY A 515 -27.74 -3.58 -1.30
N TRP A 516 -26.83 -3.37 -2.25
CA TRP A 516 -25.42 -3.76 -2.12
C TRP A 516 -24.59 -2.87 -1.17
N GLY A 517 -25.15 -1.77 -0.68
CA GLY A 517 -24.43 -0.82 0.16
C GLY A 517 -24.04 0.46 -0.58
N LEU A 518 -23.02 1.15 -0.08
CA LEU A 518 -22.56 2.45 -0.56
C LEU A 518 -21.50 2.31 -1.65
N LEU A 519 -21.64 3.09 -2.73
CA LEU A 519 -20.66 3.23 -3.79
C LEU A 519 -19.26 3.53 -3.20
N ASP A 520 -18.26 2.72 -3.56
CA ASP A 520 -16.84 2.98 -3.29
C ASP A 520 -16.07 3.01 -4.60
N VAL A 521 -15.48 4.16 -4.91
CA VAL A 521 -14.80 4.42 -6.20
C VAL A 521 -13.35 3.95 -6.19
N GLU A 522 -12.65 4.07 -5.05
CA GLU A 522 -11.28 3.58 -4.90
C GLU A 522 -11.26 2.05 -4.94
N ALA A 523 -12.21 1.38 -4.29
CA ALA A 523 -12.36 -0.07 -4.34
C ALA A 523 -12.78 -0.54 -5.75
N ALA A 524 -13.71 0.15 -6.41
CA ALA A 524 -14.15 -0.19 -7.77
C ALA A 524 -13.02 -0.12 -8.80
N LEU A 525 -12.08 0.82 -8.65
CA LEU A 525 -10.91 0.98 -9.52
C LEU A 525 -9.67 0.20 -9.03
N SER A 526 -9.78 -0.50 -7.91
CA SER A 526 -8.74 -1.36 -7.33
C SER A 526 -8.98 -2.86 -7.60
N PRO A 527 -7.97 -3.72 -7.39
CA PRO A 527 -8.15 -5.17 -7.40
C PRO A 527 -9.09 -5.62 -6.28
N TYR A 528 -10.14 -6.39 -6.59
CA TYR A 528 -11.08 -6.88 -5.55
C TYR A 528 -10.37 -7.78 -4.51
N ALA A 529 -9.40 -8.57 -4.96
CA ALA A 529 -8.55 -9.38 -4.09
C ALA A 529 -7.10 -9.35 -4.57
N PHE A 530 -6.29 -8.43 -4.02
CA PHE A 530 -4.88 -8.21 -4.37
C PHE A 530 -4.03 -9.50 -4.37
N ASP A 531 -4.23 -10.38 -3.39
CA ASP A 531 -3.54 -11.68 -3.28
C ASP A 531 -3.96 -12.72 -4.34
N SER A 532 -5.07 -12.48 -5.05
CA SER A 532 -5.56 -13.34 -6.14
C SER A 532 -5.03 -12.93 -7.51
N LEU A 533 -4.47 -11.72 -7.65
CA LEU A 533 -3.90 -11.20 -8.88
C LEU A 533 -2.87 -12.19 -9.46
N SER A 534 -2.91 -12.36 -10.77
CA SER A 534 -2.02 -13.27 -11.49
C SER A 534 -1.04 -12.51 -12.37
N ILE A 535 0.22 -12.93 -12.38
CA ILE A 535 1.23 -12.56 -13.39
C ILE A 535 1.34 -13.73 -14.37
N PHE A 536 1.51 -13.45 -15.66
CA PHE A 536 1.75 -14.48 -16.66
C PHE A 536 3.24 -14.56 -17.01
N SER A 537 3.84 -15.74 -16.82
CA SER A 537 5.15 -16.09 -17.39
C SER A 537 5.01 -17.03 -18.59
N GLY A 538 6.00 -16.97 -19.49
CA GLY A 538 6.09 -17.83 -20.68
C GLY A 538 5.22 -17.40 -21.88
N TRP A 539 5.77 -17.56 -23.09
CA TRP A 539 5.05 -17.31 -24.36
C TRP A 539 4.46 -18.58 -24.99
N ASN A 540 5.22 -19.69 -24.98
CA ASN A 540 4.77 -20.97 -25.55
C ASN A 540 3.84 -21.76 -24.62
N TYR A 541 3.86 -21.44 -23.33
CA TYR A 541 2.99 -21.98 -22.30
C TYR A 541 2.74 -20.86 -21.29
N VAL A 542 1.59 -20.19 -21.42
CA VAL A 542 1.18 -19.08 -20.56
C VAL A 542 0.70 -19.67 -19.23
N ALA A 543 1.49 -19.52 -18.17
CA ALA A 543 1.16 -19.99 -16.84
C ALA A 543 0.78 -18.82 -15.93
N PRO A 544 -0.46 -18.74 -15.40
CA PRO A 544 -0.79 -17.78 -14.35
C PRO A 544 -0.11 -18.18 -13.05
N GLN A 545 0.71 -17.29 -12.52
CA GLN A 545 1.34 -17.38 -11.20
C GLN A 545 0.78 -16.29 -10.30
N LYS A 546 0.58 -16.55 -9.00
CA LYS A 546 -0.02 -15.55 -8.12
C LYS A 546 0.99 -14.48 -7.76
N LEU A 547 0.55 -13.22 -7.82
CA LEU A 547 1.31 -12.04 -7.45
C LEU A 547 1.84 -12.09 -6.01
N LYS A 548 1.09 -12.71 -5.08
CA LYS A 548 1.53 -12.88 -3.69
C LYS A 548 2.73 -13.82 -3.53
N ASP A 549 2.92 -14.77 -4.46
CA ASP A 549 4.03 -15.71 -4.46
C ASP A 549 5.26 -15.12 -5.20
N ALA A 550 5.06 -14.02 -5.95
CA ALA A 550 6.11 -13.29 -6.65
C ALA A 550 6.87 -12.36 -5.69
N ILE A 551 7.97 -12.85 -5.14
CA ILE A 551 8.80 -12.18 -4.13
C ILE A 551 10.26 -12.15 -4.61
N LEU A 552 10.99 -11.08 -4.30
CA LEU A 552 12.44 -10.95 -4.50
C LEU A 552 13.15 -10.68 -3.18
N THR A 553 14.46 -10.93 -3.14
CA THR A 553 15.35 -10.53 -2.03
C THR A 553 16.59 -9.84 -2.59
N PRO A 554 17.18 -8.86 -1.89
CA PRO A 554 18.09 -7.93 -2.54
C PRO A 554 19.53 -8.45 -2.78
N GLY A 555 19.96 -9.58 -2.20
CA GLY A 555 21.32 -10.11 -2.42
C GLY A 555 22.44 -9.08 -2.19
N VAL A 556 23.44 -9.04 -3.08
CA VAL A 556 24.36 -7.88 -3.26
C VAL A 556 23.82 -6.82 -4.23
N LEU A 557 22.71 -7.08 -4.90
CA LEU A 557 22.14 -6.19 -5.92
C LEU A 557 21.68 -4.86 -5.32
N ASP A 558 21.94 -3.75 -6.02
CA ASP A 558 21.75 -2.41 -5.45
C ASP A 558 20.42 -1.75 -5.87
N VAL A 559 19.77 -2.24 -6.94
CA VAL A 559 18.64 -1.52 -7.57
C VAL A 559 17.50 -2.46 -7.94
N TRP A 560 16.52 -2.57 -7.04
CA TRP A 560 15.16 -3.01 -7.37
C TRP A 560 14.15 -1.84 -7.40
N GLU A 561 14.64 -0.62 -7.14
CA GLU A 561 13.84 0.59 -6.93
C GLU A 561 13.97 1.66 -8.03
N GLU A 562 14.51 1.32 -9.21
CA GLU A 562 14.57 2.31 -10.28
C GLU A 562 13.15 2.65 -10.75
N LYS A 563 12.83 3.96 -10.72
CA LYS A 563 11.50 4.48 -11.02
C LYS A 563 11.05 4.08 -12.42
N GLY A 564 10.05 3.20 -12.50
CA GLY A 564 9.40 2.82 -13.76
C GLY A 564 9.31 1.31 -14.00
N VAL A 565 10.02 0.47 -13.23
CA VAL A 565 9.88 -1.00 -13.36
C VAL A 565 8.61 -1.49 -12.66
N VAL A 566 7.69 -2.04 -13.43
CA VAL A 566 6.37 -2.51 -12.94
C VAL A 566 6.04 -3.93 -13.41
N LEU A 567 5.35 -4.67 -12.57
CA LEU A 567 4.73 -5.95 -12.89
C LEU A 567 3.33 -5.70 -13.42
N SER A 568 3.00 -6.26 -14.58
CA SER A 568 1.63 -6.32 -15.05
C SER A 568 0.95 -7.52 -14.40
N SER A 569 -0.06 -7.24 -13.59
CA SER A 569 -0.83 -8.24 -12.86
C SER A 569 -2.30 -8.15 -13.25
N PHE A 570 -3.01 -9.26 -13.18
CA PHE A 570 -4.31 -9.43 -13.80
C PHE A 570 -5.33 -10.03 -12.86
N GLU A 571 -6.51 -9.43 -12.87
CA GLU A 571 -7.74 -10.00 -12.33
C GLU A 571 -8.60 -10.54 -13.48
N TYR A 572 -9.10 -11.77 -13.32
CA TYR A 572 -9.78 -12.49 -14.40
C TYR A 572 -11.30 -12.32 -14.36
N TYR A 573 -11.88 -11.96 -15.50
CA TYR A 573 -13.32 -11.92 -15.72
C TYR A 573 -13.71 -12.77 -16.93
N PRO A 574 -14.98 -13.19 -17.05
CA PRO A 574 -15.48 -13.77 -18.29
C PRO A 574 -15.29 -12.78 -19.44
N GLY A 575 -14.53 -13.16 -20.47
CA GLY A 575 -14.32 -12.34 -21.66
C GLY A 575 -13.10 -11.38 -21.64
N GLY A 576 -12.46 -11.16 -20.49
CA GLY A 576 -11.33 -10.22 -20.40
C GLY A 576 -10.61 -10.21 -19.06
N TYR A 577 -9.79 -9.16 -18.84
CA TYR A 577 -8.97 -8.99 -17.65
C TYR A 577 -8.96 -7.52 -17.21
N ARG A 578 -8.92 -7.28 -15.89
CA ARG A 578 -8.49 -5.98 -15.36
C ARG A 578 -7.00 -6.04 -15.06
N ASP A 579 -6.22 -5.16 -15.68
CA ASP A 579 -4.78 -5.05 -15.49
C ASP A 579 -4.40 -4.02 -14.42
N PHE A 580 -3.39 -4.34 -13.62
CA PHE A 580 -2.86 -3.49 -12.55
C PHE A 580 -1.33 -3.51 -12.58
N LEU A 581 -0.74 -2.31 -12.56
CA LEU A 581 0.72 -2.12 -12.60
C LEU A 581 1.27 -2.00 -11.19
N ILE A 582 2.04 -3.01 -10.77
CA ILE A 582 2.58 -3.12 -9.40
C ILE A 582 4.08 -2.80 -9.42
N PRO A 583 4.58 -1.76 -8.71
CA PRO A 583 6.00 -1.46 -8.65
C PRO A 583 6.83 -2.67 -8.20
N LEU A 584 7.92 -2.99 -8.91
CA LEU A 584 8.76 -4.15 -8.57
C LEU A 584 9.33 -4.05 -7.15
N SER A 585 9.64 -2.83 -6.70
CA SER A 585 10.09 -2.53 -5.33
C SER A 585 9.11 -3.00 -4.26
N SER A 586 7.80 -3.03 -4.53
CA SER A 586 6.79 -3.52 -3.57
C SER A 586 6.83 -5.04 -3.37
N ARG A 587 7.69 -5.77 -4.11
CA ARG A 587 7.87 -7.22 -4.01
C ARG A 587 9.24 -7.63 -3.47
N VAL A 588 10.06 -6.68 -3.05
CA VAL A 588 11.37 -6.96 -2.44
C VAL A 588 11.19 -7.24 -0.94
N ALA A 589 11.14 -8.51 -0.57
CA ALA A 589 11.16 -8.95 0.82
C ALA A 589 12.60 -8.95 1.39
N GLY A 590 12.70 -8.80 2.71
CA GLY A 590 14.00 -8.76 3.39
C GLY A 590 14.80 -7.47 3.18
N GLU A 591 14.23 -6.45 2.52
CA GLU A 591 14.58 -5.09 2.87
C GLU A 591 13.98 -4.77 4.24
N GLU A 592 14.85 -4.44 5.20
CA GLU A 592 14.47 -3.97 6.54
C GLU A 592 13.85 -2.57 6.41
N TYR A 593 12.62 -2.51 5.90
CA TYR A 593 11.88 -1.27 5.74
C TYR A 593 11.67 -0.63 7.11
N SER A 594 12.19 0.59 7.22
CA SER A 594 12.39 1.19 8.52
C SER A 594 12.33 2.71 8.47
N ASN A 595 11.46 3.23 9.33
CA ASN A 595 11.37 4.62 9.70
C ASN A 595 12.47 5.02 10.72
N TRP A 596 12.55 6.31 11.05
CA TRP A 596 13.67 6.94 11.78
C TRP A 596 14.11 6.28 13.11
N ALA A 597 13.29 5.39 13.69
CA ALA A 597 13.60 4.61 14.88
C ALA A 597 14.33 3.27 14.62
N SER A 598 14.34 2.73 13.39
CA SER A 598 14.76 1.35 13.11
C SER A 598 15.88 1.18 12.07
N LYS A 599 16.43 2.26 11.46
CA LYS A 599 17.73 2.23 10.73
C LYS A 599 18.84 1.59 11.56
N ARG A 600 18.61 1.62 12.86
CA ARG A 600 19.27 0.82 13.86
C ARG A 600 19.42 -0.65 13.47
N GLN A 601 18.67 -1.28 12.55
CA GLN A 601 18.63 -2.75 12.39
C GLN A 601 19.91 -3.42 11.87
N ARG A 602 20.37 -3.27 10.61
CA ARG A 602 21.72 -3.78 10.20
C ARG A 602 22.83 -3.36 11.16
N THR A 603 22.81 -2.09 11.57
CA THR A 603 23.71 -1.52 12.59
C THR A 603 23.60 -2.25 13.95
N GLN A 604 22.42 -2.66 14.40
CA GLN A 604 22.13 -3.41 15.63
C GLN A 604 22.49 -4.86 15.45
N GLY A 605 22.22 -5.49 14.32
CA GLY A 605 22.66 -6.85 14.01
C GLY A 605 24.19 -6.94 14.04
N TYR A 606 24.87 -5.94 13.47
CA TYR A 606 26.32 -5.80 13.55
C TYR A 606 26.82 -5.54 14.98
N LEU A 607 26.25 -4.55 15.68
CA LEU A 607 26.59 -4.24 17.07
C LEU A 607 26.28 -5.42 18.01
N TYR A 608 25.18 -6.14 17.80
CA TYR A 608 24.73 -7.30 18.56
C TYR A 608 25.63 -8.51 18.27
N LYS A 609 25.93 -8.83 17.00
CA LYS A 609 26.96 -9.83 16.63
C LYS A 609 28.28 -9.50 17.34
N ARG A 610 28.83 -8.29 17.13
CA ARG A 610 30.10 -7.87 17.75
C ARG A 610 30.08 -7.85 19.28
N LEU A 611 29.00 -7.44 19.93
CA LEU A 611 28.88 -7.32 21.39
C LEU A 611 28.54 -8.66 22.07
N ILE A 612 27.78 -9.53 21.43
CA ILE A 612 27.38 -10.85 21.98
C ILE A 612 28.45 -11.92 21.70
N ASP A 613 29.09 -11.91 20.53
CA ASP A 613 30.31 -12.72 20.27
C ASP A 613 31.36 -12.42 21.33
N TRP A 614 31.53 -11.13 21.61
CA TRP A 614 32.37 -10.68 22.69
C TRP A 614 31.90 -11.18 24.07
N ALA A 615 30.61 -11.02 24.41
CA ALA A 615 30.07 -11.39 25.72
C ALA A 615 30.14 -12.91 26.01
N LYS A 616 29.98 -13.79 25.02
CA LYS A 616 29.98 -15.26 25.20
C LYS A 616 31.34 -15.96 25.01
N ASN A 617 32.42 -15.26 25.38
CA ASN A 617 33.84 -15.66 25.37
C ASN A 617 34.72 -15.10 24.25
N GLY A 618 34.28 -14.17 23.41
CA GLY A 618 35.16 -13.48 22.47
C GLY A 618 36.32 -12.75 23.17
N SER A 619 37.55 -13.00 22.74
CA SER A 619 38.72 -12.19 23.12
C SER A 619 38.93 -11.15 22.03
N GLY A 620 38.67 -9.87 22.33
CA GLY A 620 38.89 -8.81 21.35
C GLY A 620 40.29 -8.91 20.74
N PHE A 621 40.36 -8.83 19.40
CA PHE A 621 41.57 -8.87 18.55
C PHE A 621 42.35 -10.18 18.47
N ALA A 622 41.92 -11.23 19.16
CA ALA A 622 42.20 -12.57 18.66
C ALA A 622 40.97 -13.03 17.87
N GLU A 623 41.19 -13.95 16.94
CA GLU A 623 40.14 -14.82 16.40
C GLU A 623 39.23 -15.30 17.57
N GLN A 624 37.92 -15.45 17.32
CA GLN A 624 37.01 -16.06 18.29
C GLN A 624 37.71 -17.30 18.88
N PRO A 625 37.85 -17.44 20.23
CA PRO A 625 38.87 -18.32 20.78
C PRO A 625 38.55 -19.79 20.53
N GLY A 626 39.13 -20.26 19.42
CA GLY A 626 39.06 -21.62 18.99
C GLY A 626 39.89 -22.48 19.92
N TYR A 627 39.25 -23.46 20.56
CA TYR A 627 39.92 -24.45 21.37
C TYR A 627 40.75 -25.36 20.45
N THR A 628 41.98 -24.95 20.19
CA THR A 628 42.93 -25.67 19.34
C THR A 628 43.58 -26.79 20.15
N ALA A 629 43.09 -28.02 19.96
CA ALA A 629 43.65 -29.21 20.58
C ALA A 629 44.55 -29.97 19.58
N PRO A 630 45.77 -30.37 19.96
CA PRO A 630 46.54 -31.33 19.17
C PRO A 630 45.88 -32.71 19.27
N VAL A 631 45.25 -33.17 18.19
CA VAL A 631 44.54 -34.46 18.13
C VAL A 631 45.54 -35.60 17.91
N GLY A 632 46.68 -35.32 17.26
CA GLY A 632 47.77 -36.28 17.12
C GLY A 632 49.05 -35.66 16.54
N ALA A 633 50.20 -36.20 16.92
CA ALA A 633 51.49 -35.81 16.36
C ALA A 633 52.30 -37.06 16.00
N GLY A 634 52.52 -37.29 14.70
CA GLY A 634 53.49 -38.25 14.20
C GLY A 634 54.86 -37.59 14.01
N GLN A 635 55.90 -38.36 13.67
CA GLN A 635 57.24 -37.80 13.41
C GLN A 635 57.27 -36.78 12.27
N ASN A 636 56.34 -36.89 11.31
CA ASN A 636 56.31 -36.07 10.09
C ASN A 636 55.06 -35.17 9.97
N TRP A 637 54.06 -35.34 10.84
CA TRP A 637 52.73 -34.71 10.71
C TRP A 637 52.20 -34.21 12.06
N ARG A 638 51.60 -33.02 12.05
CA ARG A 638 50.83 -32.44 13.16
C ARG A 638 49.34 -32.39 12.76
N LEU A 639 48.47 -32.92 13.60
CA LEU A 639 47.03 -32.79 13.49
C LEU A 639 46.50 -31.95 14.65
N SER A 640 45.87 -30.82 14.33
CA SER A 640 45.18 -29.95 15.27
C SER A 640 43.72 -29.80 14.88
N MET A 641 42.83 -29.77 15.87
CA MET A 641 41.44 -29.40 15.67
C MET A 641 41.16 -28.14 16.47
N THR A 642 40.60 -27.13 15.81
CA THR A 642 40.14 -25.88 16.39
C THR A 642 38.61 -25.90 16.38
N ALA A 643 38.01 -25.67 17.54
CA ALA A 643 36.56 -25.55 17.69
C ALA A 643 36.21 -24.18 18.31
N THR A 644 35.46 -23.39 17.57
CA THR A 644 35.23 -21.96 17.81
C THR A 644 33.72 -21.73 17.90
N PRO A 645 33.15 -21.20 18.99
CA PRO A 645 31.69 -21.00 19.07
C PRO A 645 31.18 -20.16 17.89
N ARG A 646 29.97 -20.46 17.40
CA ARG A 646 29.29 -19.58 16.45
C ARG A 646 28.80 -18.32 17.14
N SER A 647 28.54 -17.28 16.36
CA SER A 647 27.81 -16.12 16.89
C SER A 647 26.43 -16.55 17.42
N VAL A 648 25.91 -15.82 18.40
CA VAL A 648 24.49 -15.93 18.81
C VAL A 648 23.59 -15.09 17.90
N ALA A 649 24.18 -14.17 17.14
CA ALA A 649 23.54 -13.37 16.11
C ALA A 649 23.55 -14.07 14.74
N GLU A 650 24.35 -15.13 14.58
CA GLU A 650 24.20 -16.04 13.46
C GLU A 650 22.97 -16.90 13.71
N GLU A 651 21.98 -16.78 12.83
CA GLU A 651 20.83 -17.67 12.83
C GLU A 651 21.28 -19.12 12.84
N ARG A 652 20.81 -19.86 13.84
CA ARG A 652 21.13 -21.28 13.97
C ARG A 652 20.23 -22.10 13.04
N ARG A 653 20.64 -22.17 11.78
CA ARG A 653 19.94 -22.91 10.72
C ARG A 653 20.10 -24.43 10.92
N ILE A 654 19.11 -25.18 10.43
CA ILE A 654 19.02 -26.64 10.65
C ILE A 654 20.27 -27.33 10.08
N GLY A 655 20.81 -28.30 10.83
CA GLY A 655 21.98 -29.08 10.42
C GLY A 655 23.33 -28.44 10.77
N GLU A 656 23.39 -27.15 11.11
CA GLU A 656 24.65 -26.50 11.45
C GLU A 656 25.09 -26.77 12.90
N VAL A 657 26.37 -27.13 13.07
CA VAL A 657 26.98 -27.30 14.41
C VAL A 657 27.12 -25.95 15.12
N PRO A 658 26.90 -25.86 16.44
CA PRO A 658 26.88 -24.60 17.21
C PRO A 658 28.28 -23.98 17.43
N PHE A 659 29.28 -24.49 16.72
CA PHE A 659 30.65 -24.00 16.69
C PHE A 659 31.17 -24.16 15.26
N HIS A 660 31.88 -23.17 14.75
CA HIS A 660 32.76 -23.38 13.60
C HIS A 660 33.84 -24.40 13.99
N SER A 661 34.20 -25.27 13.06
CA SER A 661 35.25 -26.29 13.25
C SER A 661 36.29 -26.18 12.16
N ASP A 662 37.56 -26.42 12.51
CA ASP A 662 38.69 -26.51 11.59
C ASP A 662 39.58 -27.68 12.02
N LEU A 663 39.72 -28.68 11.15
CA LEU A 663 40.66 -29.78 11.31
C LEU A 663 41.85 -29.55 10.39
N MET A 664 42.98 -29.14 10.97
CA MET A 664 44.22 -28.84 10.25
C MET A 664 45.22 -30.00 10.40
N LEU A 665 45.62 -30.58 9.27
CA LEU A 665 46.72 -31.52 9.14
C LEU A 665 47.89 -30.82 8.41
N ALA A 666 49.02 -30.64 9.09
CA ALA A 666 50.21 -30.01 8.52
C ALA A 666 51.45 -30.89 8.64
N SER A 667 52.31 -30.87 7.63
CA SER A 667 53.65 -31.46 7.73
C SER A 667 54.48 -30.70 8.78
N VAL A 668 55.45 -31.38 9.40
CA VAL A 668 56.25 -30.79 10.51
C VAL A 668 57.06 -29.55 10.09
N ASP A 669 57.40 -29.45 8.80
CA ASP A 669 58.07 -28.32 8.15
C ASP A 669 57.10 -27.26 7.58
N GLY A 670 55.78 -27.48 7.64
CA GLY A 670 54.76 -26.60 7.05
C GLY A 670 54.71 -26.61 5.52
N ALA A 671 55.45 -27.49 4.85
CA ALA A 671 55.48 -27.59 3.40
C ALA A 671 54.12 -27.97 2.79
N LEU A 672 53.32 -28.77 3.48
CA LEU A 672 51.97 -29.16 3.08
C LEU A 672 51.00 -29.03 4.25
N THR A 673 49.95 -28.24 4.06
CA THR A 673 48.83 -28.09 4.99
C THR A 673 47.53 -28.51 4.31
N MET A 674 46.65 -29.18 5.05
CA MET A 674 45.27 -29.50 4.68
C MET A 674 44.36 -29.04 5.80
N ARG A 675 43.22 -28.44 5.48
CA ARG A 675 42.19 -28.01 6.42
C ARG A 675 40.83 -28.52 5.94
N ALA A 676 39.96 -28.91 6.87
CA ALA A 676 38.56 -29.21 6.58
C ALA A 676 37.71 -28.86 7.79
N GLY A 677 36.53 -28.29 7.56
CA GLY A 677 35.80 -27.60 8.61
C GLY A 677 34.36 -27.27 8.28
N THR A 678 33.72 -26.60 9.22
CA THR A 678 32.36 -26.06 9.08
C THR A 678 32.30 -24.65 9.65
N GLY A 679 31.41 -23.81 9.14
CA GLY A 679 31.33 -22.38 9.51
C GLY A 679 31.96 -21.46 8.46
N GLU A 680 32.47 -20.32 8.93
CA GLU A 680 33.18 -19.37 8.06
C GLU A 680 34.48 -19.99 7.52
N ALA A 681 34.65 -19.96 6.18
CA ALA A 681 35.82 -20.50 5.51
C ALA A 681 37.05 -19.56 5.55
N THR A 682 36.93 -18.41 6.20
CA THR A 682 37.96 -17.36 6.40
C THR A 682 39.38 -17.88 6.69
N PRO A 683 39.59 -18.94 7.51
CA PRO A 683 40.93 -19.46 7.81
C PRO A 683 41.71 -20.02 6.61
N LEU A 684 41.07 -20.27 5.46
CA LEU A 684 41.73 -20.76 4.24
C LEU A 684 42.29 -19.64 3.34
N PHE A 685 41.93 -18.36 3.57
CA PHE A 685 42.08 -17.30 2.57
C PHE A 685 42.74 -16.00 3.05
N ALA A 686 42.96 -15.84 4.35
CA ALA A 686 43.61 -14.65 4.90
C ALA A 686 45.12 -14.64 4.58
N ALA A 687 45.48 -14.24 3.35
CA ALA A 687 46.86 -14.06 2.91
C ALA A 687 47.57 -12.89 3.64
N SER A 688 46.80 -11.94 4.17
CA SER A 688 47.27 -10.74 4.87
C SER A 688 46.90 -10.76 6.35
N GLU A 689 47.86 -10.42 7.22
CA GLU A 689 47.59 -10.09 8.62
C GLU A 689 46.97 -8.67 8.80
N ALA A 690 46.96 -7.83 7.76
CA ALA A 690 46.34 -6.52 7.81
C ALA A 690 44.81 -6.64 7.76
N PHE A 691 44.31 -7.59 6.97
CA PHE A 691 42.95 -8.11 7.04
C PHE A 691 42.81 -9.06 8.26
N GLY A 692 41.60 -9.34 8.70
CA GLY A 692 41.29 -10.34 9.72
C GLY A 692 39.99 -10.05 10.48
N PHE A 693 38.85 -10.03 9.79
CA PHE A 693 37.50 -10.06 10.35
C PHE A 693 36.63 -11.14 9.69
N ALA A 694 35.52 -11.46 10.35
CA ALA A 694 34.41 -12.24 9.78
C ALA A 694 33.84 -11.63 8.47
N SER A 695 33.97 -10.30 8.30
CA SER A 695 33.44 -9.54 7.17
C SER A 695 34.33 -9.49 5.93
N ASP A 696 35.63 -9.80 6.00
CA ASP A 696 36.56 -9.47 4.89
C ASP A 696 36.27 -10.25 3.59
N ILE A 697 35.61 -11.40 3.73
CA ILE A 697 35.11 -12.23 2.63
C ILE A 697 33.58 -12.17 2.51
N ASP A 698 32.87 -11.39 3.33
CA ASP A 698 31.42 -11.20 3.21
C ASP A 698 31.13 -10.35 1.96
N PRO A 699 30.31 -10.84 0.99
CA PRO A 699 29.94 -10.08 -0.20
C PRO A 699 29.39 -8.68 0.11
N MET A 700 28.71 -8.53 1.25
CA MET A 700 28.03 -7.30 1.66
C MET A 700 28.93 -6.29 2.38
N SER A 701 30.11 -6.68 2.87
CA SER A 701 30.92 -5.79 3.71
C SER A 701 32.44 -5.89 3.63
N GLY A 702 33.00 -6.87 2.89
CA GLY A 702 34.44 -7.03 2.70
C GLY A 702 34.88 -6.95 1.24
N GLY A 703 36.19 -6.75 1.04
CA GLY A 703 36.79 -6.62 -0.30
C GLY A 703 37.96 -7.57 -0.58
N VAL A 704 38.12 -8.65 0.21
CA VAL A 704 39.26 -9.58 0.05
C VAL A 704 38.95 -10.74 -0.88
N ASN A 705 37.86 -11.48 -0.68
CA ASN A 705 37.40 -12.50 -1.65
C ASN A 705 35.87 -12.71 -1.55
N PRO A 706 35.07 -11.67 -1.87
CA PRO A 706 33.63 -11.68 -1.64
C PRO A 706 32.90 -12.79 -2.41
N VAL A 707 33.34 -13.12 -3.62
CA VAL A 707 32.71 -14.18 -4.43
C VAL A 707 32.80 -15.55 -3.75
N PHE A 708 33.91 -15.86 -3.07
CA PHE A 708 34.01 -17.09 -2.28
C PHE A 708 33.10 -17.05 -1.03
N GLY A 709 32.81 -15.85 -0.51
CA GLY A 709 31.95 -15.60 0.64
C GLY A 709 30.52 -16.12 0.50
N PHE A 710 29.95 -16.10 -0.71
CA PHE A 710 28.61 -16.62 -0.97
C PHE A 710 28.44 -18.10 -0.57
N ALA A 711 29.50 -18.90 -0.71
CA ALA A 711 29.55 -20.31 -0.30
C ALA A 711 30.14 -20.53 1.11
N SER A 712 30.53 -19.47 1.83
CA SER A 712 31.02 -19.53 3.21
C SER A 712 29.85 -19.63 4.20
N GLY A 713 30.00 -20.45 5.25
CA GLY A 713 29.00 -20.55 6.32
C GLY A 713 28.70 -21.99 6.76
N SER A 714 28.65 -22.95 5.84
CA SER A 714 28.29 -24.34 6.17
C SER A 714 29.50 -25.28 6.20
N GLY A 715 30.03 -25.74 5.07
CA GLY A 715 31.16 -26.69 5.03
C GLY A 715 32.30 -26.22 4.14
N TYR A 716 33.56 -26.48 4.52
CA TYR A 716 34.73 -26.11 3.70
C TYR A 716 35.88 -27.12 3.81
N ALA A 717 36.75 -27.13 2.80
CA ALA A 717 38.00 -27.87 2.80
C ALA A 717 39.04 -27.18 1.92
N GLY A 718 40.32 -27.31 2.23
CA GLY A 718 41.37 -26.77 1.38
C GLY A 718 42.75 -27.30 1.72
N THR A 719 43.71 -27.01 0.86
CA THR A 719 45.11 -27.41 1.03
C THR A 719 46.04 -26.32 0.52
N ALA A 720 47.18 -26.16 1.19
CA ALA A 720 48.23 -25.23 0.82
C ALA A 720 49.57 -25.98 0.71
N LEU A 721 50.25 -25.84 -0.42
CA LEU A 721 51.52 -26.47 -0.75
C LEU A 721 52.58 -25.38 -0.97
N SER A 722 53.61 -25.38 -0.13
CA SER A 722 54.79 -24.54 -0.30
C SER A 722 55.68 -25.12 -1.41
N LEU A 723 55.70 -24.45 -2.57
CA LEU A 723 56.57 -24.84 -3.70
C LEU A 723 58.02 -24.48 -3.42
N THR A 724 58.25 -23.37 -2.72
CA THR A 724 59.57 -22.86 -2.30
C THR A 724 59.43 -22.07 -0.99
N GLY A 725 60.54 -21.62 -0.38
CA GLY A 725 60.51 -20.74 0.81
C GLY A 725 59.98 -19.32 0.59
N ASN A 726 59.44 -19.03 -0.61
CA ASN A 726 58.80 -17.77 -0.94
C ASN A 726 57.63 -17.91 -1.93
N ALA A 727 57.15 -19.12 -2.21
CA ALA A 727 56.00 -19.36 -3.09
C ALA A 727 55.13 -20.52 -2.57
N GLN A 728 53.83 -20.29 -2.46
CA GLN A 728 52.82 -21.26 -2.03
C GLN A 728 51.65 -21.27 -3.02
N VAL A 729 51.06 -22.45 -3.24
CA VAL A 729 49.79 -22.61 -3.97
C VAL A 729 48.77 -23.13 -2.98
N SER A 730 47.56 -22.56 -3.00
CA SER A 730 46.41 -23.04 -2.23
C SER A 730 45.28 -23.46 -3.16
N LEU A 731 44.55 -24.50 -2.77
CA LEU A 731 43.32 -24.95 -3.43
C LEU A 731 42.27 -25.18 -2.35
N SER A 732 41.14 -24.51 -2.47
CA SER A 732 40.13 -24.46 -1.43
C SER A 732 38.72 -24.56 -1.99
N PHE A 733 37.80 -25.09 -1.20
CA PHE A 733 36.42 -25.39 -1.53
C PHE A 733 35.52 -25.01 -0.36
N ALA A 734 34.35 -24.44 -0.64
CA ALA A 734 33.31 -24.24 0.35
C ALA A 734 31.93 -24.51 -0.26
N ALA A 735 30.99 -24.86 0.61
CA ALA A 735 29.59 -25.03 0.28
C ALA A 735 28.73 -24.43 1.40
N ARG A 736 27.67 -23.73 1.00
CA ARG A 736 26.63 -23.18 1.87
C ARG A 736 25.29 -23.78 1.45
N ILE A 737 24.49 -24.17 2.43
CA ILE A 737 23.10 -24.56 2.24
C ILE A 737 22.27 -23.77 3.26
N ASN A 738 21.21 -23.14 2.79
CA ASN A 738 20.29 -22.37 3.62
C ASN A 738 18.86 -22.89 3.42
N ASP A 739 18.45 -23.82 4.28
CA ASP A 739 17.12 -24.47 4.24
C ASP A 739 15.92 -23.54 4.47
N ARG A 740 16.12 -22.21 4.64
CA ARG A 740 15.06 -21.21 4.89
C ARG A 740 14.11 -21.63 6.01
N LYS A 741 14.68 -22.17 7.09
CA LYS A 741 13.97 -22.64 8.29
C LYS A 741 14.71 -22.17 9.53
N TYR A 742 13.95 -21.56 10.43
CA TYR A 742 14.42 -21.18 11.76
C TYR A 742 13.84 -22.12 12.82
N GLN A 743 14.51 -22.17 13.96
CA GLN A 743 13.96 -22.79 15.15
C GLN A 743 13.37 -21.69 16.03
N ASP A 744 12.08 -21.74 16.27
CA ASP A 744 11.40 -20.86 17.21
C ASP A 744 12.03 -20.99 18.61
N VAL A 745 12.28 -19.86 19.26
CA VAL A 745 13.14 -19.81 20.45
C VAL A 745 12.41 -20.31 21.71
N ASP A 746 11.09 -20.13 21.77
CA ASP A 746 10.28 -20.41 22.95
C ASP A 746 9.64 -21.81 22.91
N THR A 747 9.19 -22.25 21.73
CA THR A 747 8.58 -23.57 21.51
C THR A 747 9.60 -24.62 21.06
N GLY A 748 10.72 -24.21 20.48
CA GLY A 748 11.69 -25.10 19.82
C GLY A 748 11.18 -25.71 18.51
N GLN A 749 10.00 -25.28 18.01
CA GLN A 749 9.42 -25.76 16.76
C GLN A 749 10.24 -25.28 15.56
N LEU A 750 10.29 -26.11 14.51
CA LEU A 750 10.89 -25.72 13.24
C LEU A 750 9.81 -25.08 12.38
N LEU A 751 10.03 -23.82 12.03
CA LEU A 751 9.14 -23.03 11.17
C LEU A 751 9.89 -22.72 9.86
N ALA A 752 9.13 -22.67 8.76
CA ALA A 752 9.64 -22.13 7.52
C ALA A 752 9.73 -20.61 7.62
N ASP A 753 10.73 -20.02 6.96
CA ASP A 753 10.76 -18.60 6.64
C ASP A 753 9.49 -18.26 5.81
N GLU A 754 8.72 -17.27 6.24
CA GLU A 754 7.41 -16.92 5.66
C GLU A 754 7.51 -16.47 4.19
N THR A 755 8.72 -16.16 3.72
CA THR A 755 9.01 -15.78 2.32
C THR A 755 8.75 -16.88 1.29
N GLY A 756 8.61 -18.16 1.69
CA GLY A 756 8.28 -19.27 0.79
C GLY A 756 9.39 -19.66 -0.21
N LEU A 757 10.57 -19.05 -0.12
CA LEU A 757 11.70 -19.24 -1.05
C LEU A 757 12.33 -20.64 -0.99
N ALA A 758 12.88 -21.06 -2.12
CA ALA A 758 13.68 -22.29 -2.21
C ALA A 758 14.97 -22.22 -1.36
N PRO A 759 15.52 -23.37 -0.92
CA PRO A 759 16.78 -23.41 -0.18
C PRO A 759 17.99 -22.89 -0.98
N TYR A 760 18.48 -21.70 -0.65
CA TYR A 760 19.68 -21.15 -1.28
C TYR A 760 20.88 -22.07 -1.09
N GLN A 761 21.55 -22.40 -2.20
CA GLN A 761 22.75 -23.23 -2.21
C GLN A 761 23.86 -22.54 -3.00
N ALA A 762 25.07 -22.57 -2.47
CA ALA A 762 26.24 -22.00 -3.12
C ALA A 762 27.46 -22.89 -2.91
N GLN A 763 28.23 -23.13 -3.96
CA GLN A 763 29.48 -23.91 -3.93
C GLN A 763 30.59 -23.10 -4.58
N ALA A 764 31.71 -22.92 -3.89
CA ALA A 764 32.86 -22.19 -4.44
C ALA A 764 34.13 -23.02 -4.40
N ALA A 765 34.94 -22.88 -5.44
CA ALA A 765 36.29 -23.42 -5.55
C ALA A 765 37.27 -22.28 -5.86
N SER A 766 38.39 -22.21 -5.14
CA SER A 766 39.38 -21.14 -5.33
C SER A 766 40.80 -21.69 -5.37
N LEU A 767 41.57 -21.23 -6.37
CA LEU A 767 42.98 -21.51 -6.57
C LEU A 767 43.78 -20.26 -6.23
N GLY A 768 44.53 -20.27 -5.13
CA GLY A 768 45.40 -19.19 -4.70
C GLY A 768 46.87 -19.43 -5.03
N PHE A 769 47.59 -18.34 -5.25
CA PHE A 769 49.04 -18.31 -5.39
C PHE A 769 49.63 -17.15 -4.58
N ASP A 770 50.42 -17.51 -3.57
CA ASP A 770 51.07 -16.58 -2.65
C ASP A 770 52.55 -16.50 -2.96
N TYR A 771 53.06 -15.29 -3.19
CA TYR A 771 54.46 -15.05 -3.51
C TYR A 771 55.06 -13.93 -2.66
N ARG A 772 56.16 -14.24 -1.98
CA ARG A 772 56.93 -13.27 -1.18
C ARG A 772 58.05 -12.69 -2.04
N LEU A 773 57.82 -11.50 -2.61
CA LEU A 773 58.78 -10.81 -3.48
C LEU A 773 60.02 -10.35 -2.71
N THR A 774 59.82 -9.88 -1.47
CA THR A 774 60.89 -9.44 -0.57
C THR A 774 60.53 -9.77 0.87
N ASP A 775 61.46 -9.59 1.81
CA ASP A 775 61.17 -9.70 3.26
C ASP A 775 60.16 -8.64 3.78
N ARG A 776 59.67 -7.74 2.92
CA ARG A 776 58.65 -6.73 3.25
C ARG A 776 57.46 -6.67 2.30
N VAL A 777 57.44 -7.46 1.23
CA VAL A 777 56.39 -7.40 0.22
C VAL A 777 55.99 -8.81 -0.19
N SER A 778 54.72 -9.12 0.00
CA SER A 778 54.05 -10.32 -0.52
C SER A 778 52.90 -9.91 -1.44
N MET A 779 52.60 -10.78 -2.40
CA MET A 779 51.45 -10.69 -3.28
C MET A 779 50.68 -12.01 -3.22
N ASN A 780 49.36 -11.92 -3.22
CA ASN A 780 48.44 -13.02 -3.44
C ASN A 780 47.74 -12.80 -4.78
N VAL A 781 47.51 -13.87 -5.53
CA VAL A 781 46.53 -13.88 -6.62
C VAL A 781 45.66 -15.11 -6.43
N SER A 782 44.34 -14.94 -6.41
CA SER A 782 43.40 -16.06 -6.36
C SER A 782 42.38 -15.99 -7.49
N TYR A 783 42.05 -17.15 -8.05
CA TYR A 783 40.98 -17.33 -9.02
C TYR A 783 39.89 -18.18 -8.38
N THR A 784 38.69 -17.62 -8.23
CA THR A 784 37.53 -18.27 -7.61
C THR A 784 36.45 -18.53 -8.66
N VAL A 785 35.88 -19.72 -8.65
CA VAL A 785 34.61 -20.04 -9.33
C VAL A 785 33.58 -20.31 -8.24
N LEU A 786 32.38 -19.77 -8.41
CA LEU A 786 31.20 -19.94 -7.57
C LEU A 786 30.07 -20.43 -8.46
N ASP A 787 29.40 -21.52 -8.05
CA ASP A 787 28.12 -21.96 -8.60
C ASP A 787 27.05 -21.74 -7.53
N GLU A 788 26.07 -20.89 -7.84
CA GLU A 788 24.85 -20.68 -7.05
C GLU A 788 23.71 -21.51 -7.64
N THR A 789 22.82 -22.01 -6.77
CA THR A 789 21.57 -22.67 -7.14
C THR A 789 20.44 -22.00 -6.37
N ASP A 790 19.37 -21.69 -7.10
CA ASP A 790 18.19 -20.96 -6.59
C ASP A 790 18.56 -19.55 -6.06
N GLY A 791 19.42 -18.87 -6.81
CA GLY A 791 19.87 -17.50 -6.54
C GLY A 791 20.92 -16.94 -7.52
N LEU A 792 21.10 -15.62 -7.47
CA LEU A 792 22.03 -14.82 -8.28
C LEU A 792 22.74 -13.80 -7.37
N LEU A 793 24.04 -13.95 -7.13
CA LEU A 793 24.83 -13.08 -6.26
C LEU A 793 24.16 -12.87 -4.88
N GLY A 794 23.68 -13.96 -4.29
CA GLY A 794 22.97 -14.02 -3.02
C GLY A 794 21.54 -13.47 -3.03
N ALA A 795 21.05 -12.95 -4.16
CA ALA A 795 19.64 -12.65 -4.35
C ALA A 795 18.88 -13.94 -4.64
N GLN A 796 17.67 -14.07 -4.11
CA GLN A 796 16.70 -15.12 -4.44
C GLN A 796 15.39 -14.49 -4.83
N GLY A 797 14.60 -15.20 -5.64
CA GLY A 797 13.22 -14.85 -5.91
C GLY A 797 12.31 -16.07 -5.85
N GLY A 798 11.00 -15.84 -5.83
CA GLY A 798 9.95 -16.87 -5.82
C GLY A 798 8.83 -16.52 -6.79
N GLY A 799 8.01 -17.52 -7.11
CA GLY A 799 6.89 -17.38 -8.04
C GLY A 799 7.33 -16.84 -9.40
N ALA A 800 6.60 -15.88 -9.96
CA ALA A 800 6.92 -15.31 -11.27
C ALA A 800 8.32 -14.66 -11.30
N LEU A 801 8.83 -14.20 -10.15
CA LEU A 801 10.14 -13.57 -10.00
C LEU A 801 11.23 -14.55 -9.59
N SER A 802 11.00 -15.85 -9.79
CA SER A 802 11.94 -16.89 -9.39
C SER A 802 13.35 -16.70 -9.96
N LEU A 803 14.35 -17.06 -9.17
CA LEU A 803 15.75 -17.21 -9.59
C LEU A 803 16.18 -18.69 -9.48
N ASP A 804 15.20 -19.61 -9.48
CA ASP A 804 15.40 -21.07 -9.48
C ASP A 804 16.13 -21.49 -10.76
N GLY A 805 17.19 -22.27 -10.59
CA GLY A 805 18.16 -22.52 -11.66
C GLY A 805 19.59 -22.33 -11.18
N LYS A 806 20.49 -21.87 -12.06
CA LYS A 806 21.94 -21.78 -11.76
C LYS A 806 22.61 -20.54 -12.30
N ALA A 807 23.34 -19.86 -11.43
CA ALA A 807 24.25 -18.76 -11.75
C ALA A 807 25.70 -19.14 -11.43
N GLY A 808 26.59 -18.96 -12.41
CA GLY A 808 28.02 -19.17 -12.27
C GLY A 808 28.78 -17.84 -12.21
N THR A 809 29.54 -17.59 -11.15
CA THR A 809 30.40 -16.41 -11.02
C THR A 809 31.87 -16.82 -11.00
N SER A 810 32.65 -16.31 -11.94
CA SER A 810 34.11 -16.42 -11.93
C SER A 810 34.73 -15.11 -11.46
N SER A 811 35.84 -15.17 -10.70
CA SER A 811 36.50 -13.95 -10.23
C SER A 811 38.01 -14.11 -10.07
N THR A 812 38.71 -12.99 -10.23
CA THR A 812 40.14 -12.86 -9.94
C THR A 812 40.33 -11.82 -8.85
N THR A 813 40.97 -12.23 -7.76
CA THR A 813 41.39 -11.39 -6.65
C THR A 813 42.91 -11.21 -6.71
N MET A 814 43.38 -9.98 -6.51
CA MET A 814 44.79 -9.67 -6.31
C MET A 814 44.98 -8.98 -4.95
N GLY A 815 45.85 -9.54 -4.11
CA GLY A 815 46.25 -8.99 -2.82
C GLY A 815 47.71 -8.55 -2.80
N VAL A 816 48.03 -7.49 -2.06
CA VAL A 816 49.39 -6.99 -1.83
C VAL A 816 49.55 -6.60 -0.37
N ASP A 817 50.61 -7.12 0.26
CA ASP A 817 51.03 -6.75 1.61
C ASP A 817 52.36 -6.02 1.60
N VAL A 818 52.44 -4.93 2.35
CA VAL A 818 53.64 -4.12 2.50
C VAL A 818 53.95 -3.90 3.99
N ALA A 819 55.01 -4.57 4.47
CA ALA A 819 55.54 -4.35 5.81
C ALA A 819 56.26 -3.00 5.88
N LEU A 820 55.61 -2.04 6.53
CA LEU A 820 56.05 -0.66 6.70
C LEU A 820 56.89 -0.50 7.98
N PRO A 821 57.74 0.55 8.07
CA PRO A 821 58.49 0.86 9.28
C PRO A 821 57.59 1.07 10.51
N ARG A 822 58.18 0.94 11.71
CA ARG A 822 57.49 1.13 13.01
C ARG A 822 56.37 0.11 13.30
N ASN A 823 56.53 -1.14 12.86
CA ASN A 823 55.57 -2.24 13.06
C ASN A 823 54.19 -1.90 12.47
N MET A 824 54.20 -1.51 11.20
CA MET A 824 53.01 -1.24 10.40
C MET A 824 52.93 -2.24 9.25
N LEU A 825 51.73 -2.65 8.89
CA LEU A 825 51.44 -3.48 7.72
C LEU A 825 50.32 -2.81 6.94
N LEU A 826 50.52 -2.62 5.63
CA LEU A 826 49.49 -2.16 4.70
C LEU A 826 49.10 -3.35 3.83
N GLY A 827 47.86 -3.80 3.94
CA GLY A 827 47.24 -4.77 3.04
C GLY A 827 46.33 -4.05 2.05
N MET A 828 46.32 -4.51 0.80
CA MET A 828 45.44 -4.02 -0.25
C MET A 828 44.91 -5.23 -1.05
N SER A 829 43.63 -5.27 -1.35
CA SER A 829 43.01 -6.27 -2.22
C SER A 829 42.11 -5.61 -3.26
N ALA A 830 41.99 -6.23 -4.42
CA ALA A 830 41.01 -5.88 -5.44
C ALA A 830 40.52 -7.15 -6.13
N THR A 831 39.20 -7.23 -6.35
CA THR A 831 38.52 -8.33 -7.00
C THR A 831 37.77 -7.82 -8.22
N ARG A 832 37.86 -8.54 -9.33
CA ARG A 832 36.93 -8.43 -10.47
C ARG A 832 36.22 -9.77 -10.65
N ALA A 833 34.92 -9.73 -10.84
CA ALA A 833 34.09 -10.91 -11.10
C ALA A 833 33.27 -10.73 -12.38
N GLU A 834 32.95 -11.86 -13.02
CA GLU A 834 32.04 -11.96 -14.16
C GLU A 834 31.05 -13.10 -13.84
N THR A 835 29.76 -12.80 -13.94
CA THR A 835 28.63 -13.68 -13.61
C THR A 835 27.82 -13.99 -14.87
N GLN A 836 27.44 -15.25 -15.04
CA GLN A 836 26.57 -15.73 -16.12
C GLN A 836 25.54 -16.67 -15.51
N GLU A 837 24.27 -16.53 -15.86
CA GLU A 837 23.26 -17.53 -15.58
C GLU A 837 23.25 -18.62 -16.66
N THR A 838 22.58 -19.73 -16.38
CA THR A 838 22.44 -20.83 -17.34
C THR A 838 21.01 -21.18 -17.70
N GLU A 839 20.05 -20.86 -16.82
CA GLU A 839 18.59 -20.81 -17.05
C GLU A 839 17.95 -20.34 -15.72
N PHE A 840 16.92 -19.48 -15.77
CA PHE A 840 15.95 -19.33 -14.68
C PHE A 840 14.65 -20.00 -15.14
N GLU A 841 14.30 -21.15 -14.57
CA GLU A 841 13.15 -21.94 -15.02
C GLU A 841 11.82 -21.28 -14.56
N ASP A 842 10.83 -21.24 -15.46
CA ASP A 842 9.47 -20.67 -15.26
C ASP A 842 9.37 -19.19 -14.77
N SER A 843 10.49 -18.48 -14.69
CA SER A 843 10.58 -17.05 -14.31
C SER A 843 10.18 -16.08 -15.44
N ILE A 844 9.77 -14.86 -15.07
CA ILE A 844 9.76 -13.71 -15.99
C ILE A 844 11.13 -13.04 -16.12
N LEU A 845 12.11 -13.42 -15.29
CA LEU A 845 13.46 -12.86 -15.27
C LEU A 845 14.43 -13.73 -16.07
N SER A 846 15.37 -13.08 -16.74
CA SER A 846 16.60 -13.64 -17.32
C SER A 846 17.72 -12.62 -17.13
N LEU A 847 18.99 -13.02 -17.08
CA LEU A 847 20.10 -12.06 -17.05
C LEU A 847 20.52 -11.77 -18.51
N THR A 848 21.17 -10.62 -18.75
CA THR A 848 21.58 -10.20 -20.11
C THR A 848 22.82 -11.00 -20.59
N ASP A 849 23.77 -10.39 -21.31
CA ASP A 849 25.05 -11.04 -21.71
C ASP A 849 26.00 -11.33 -20.50
N GLY A 850 25.45 -11.57 -19.31
CA GLY A 850 26.13 -11.64 -18.02
C GLY A 850 26.13 -10.32 -17.25
N ALA A 851 26.79 -10.33 -16.09
CA ALA A 851 27.02 -9.17 -15.24
C ALA A 851 28.49 -9.11 -14.77
N SER A 852 29.08 -7.93 -14.71
CA SER A 852 30.45 -7.73 -14.20
C SER A 852 30.41 -7.03 -12.85
N SER A 853 31.28 -7.41 -11.92
CA SER A 853 31.31 -6.84 -10.56
C SER A 853 32.73 -6.52 -10.09
N SER A 854 32.86 -5.56 -9.16
CA SER A 854 34.13 -5.24 -8.52
C SER A 854 34.03 -5.10 -7.00
N ALA A 855 35.13 -5.35 -6.31
CA ALA A 855 35.32 -5.07 -4.90
C ALA A 855 36.78 -4.68 -4.64
N TYR A 856 37.05 -3.98 -3.54
CA TYR A 856 38.42 -3.75 -3.06
C TYR A 856 38.45 -3.47 -1.57
N GLU A 857 39.58 -3.75 -0.93
CA GLU A 857 39.82 -3.36 0.46
C GLU A 857 41.25 -2.82 0.64
N VAL A 858 41.39 -1.80 1.48
CA VAL A 858 42.68 -1.26 1.92
C VAL A 858 42.68 -1.22 3.45
N ALA A 859 43.56 -1.98 4.07
CA ALA A 859 43.70 -2.06 5.52
C ALA A 859 45.11 -1.69 5.98
N ILE A 860 45.21 -0.88 7.03
CA ILE A 860 46.47 -0.56 7.68
C ILE A 860 46.44 -0.98 9.14
N LEU A 861 47.33 -1.91 9.51
CA LEU A 861 47.51 -2.43 10.86
C LEU A 861 48.78 -1.84 11.48
N LYS A 862 48.66 -1.26 12.66
CA LYS A 862 49.76 -0.79 13.50
C LYS A 862 49.79 -1.58 14.80
N ARG A 863 50.91 -2.23 15.11
CA ARG A 863 51.16 -2.91 16.41
C ARG A 863 52.07 -2.07 17.30
N GLY A 864 51.78 -1.94 18.59
CA GLY A 864 52.58 -1.17 19.57
C GLY A 864 52.40 0.34 19.43
N ILE A 865 51.38 0.91 20.07
CA ILE A 865 51.00 2.33 19.98
C ILE A 865 51.17 3.02 21.33
N ALA A 866 50.34 2.64 22.30
CA ALA A 866 50.47 2.98 23.71
C ALA A 866 51.13 1.84 24.50
N GLY A 867 50.95 0.59 24.06
CA GLY A 867 51.57 -0.61 24.62
C GLY A 867 52.68 -1.19 23.73
N ILE A 868 53.11 -2.41 24.07
CA ILE A 868 54.01 -3.23 23.24
C ILE A 868 53.27 -4.33 22.46
N ALA A 869 51.96 -4.48 22.70
CA ALA A 869 51.12 -5.57 22.20
C ALA A 869 49.68 -5.12 21.86
N ASP A 870 49.41 -3.83 21.95
CA ASP A 870 48.18 -3.19 21.46
C ASP A 870 48.22 -3.05 19.93
N GLN A 871 47.04 -2.94 19.32
CA GLN A 871 46.87 -2.89 17.87
C GLN A 871 45.81 -1.85 17.49
N LEU A 872 46.05 -1.15 16.38
CA LEU A 872 45.06 -0.33 15.68
C LEU A 872 44.99 -0.79 14.23
N ARG A 873 43.80 -1.14 13.77
CA ARG A 873 43.48 -1.38 12.36
C ARG A 873 42.58 -0.25 11.88
N PHE A 874 42.85 0.24 10.68
CA PHE A 874 41.87 1.00 9.90
C PHE A 874 41.71 0.28 8.56
N SER A 875 40.48 -0.12 8.22
CA SER A 875 40.12 -0.67 6.90
C SER A 875 39.13 0.24 6.19
N PHE A 876 39.24 0.27 4.86
CA PHE A 876 38.30 0.91 3.96
C PHE A 876 38.05 -0.04 2.79
N ALA A 877 36.80 -0.43 2.59
CA ALA A 877 36.37 -1.35 1.56
C ALA A 877 35.28 -0.74 0.67
N GLN A 878 35.32 -1.10 -0.61
CA GLN A 878 34.12 -1.22 -1.42
C GLN A 878 33.76 -2.72 -1.43
N PRO A 879 32.62 -3.14 -0.86
CA PRO A 879 32.09 -4.49 -1.01
C PRO A 879 31.84 -4.87 -2.47
N LEU A 880 31.34 -6.08 -2.71
CA LEU A 880 31.00 -6.50 -4.07
C LEU A 880 29.86 -5.65 -4.62
N HIS A 881 30.14 -4.96 -5.70
CA HIS A 881 29.22 -4.06 -6.40
C HIS A 881 29.18 -4.44 -7.87
N VAL A 882 27.98 -4.56 -8.42
CA VAL A 882 27.76 -4.84 -9.84
C VAL A 882 28.05 -3.56 -10.63
N GLU A 883 28.96 -3.66 -11.60
CA GLU A 883 29.45 -2.56 -12.43
C GLU A 883 28.65 -2.41 -13.73
N ASP A 884 28.17 -3.54 -14.27
CA ASP A 884 27.45 -3.65 -15.53
C ASP A 884 26.62 -4.95 -15.56
N GLY A 885 25.52 -4.96 -16.30
CA GLY A 885 24.56 -6.07 -16.38
C GLY A 885 23.17 -5.72 -15.84
N ALA A 886 22.14 -6.33 -16.44
CA ALA A 886 20.74 -6.14 -16.08
C ALA A 886 19.98 -7.47 -16.13
N LEU A 887 18.86 -7.55 -15.40
CA LEU A 887 17.86 -8.58 -15.64
C LEU A 887 16.91 -8.10 -16.75
N GLU A 888 16.71 -8.91 -17.77
CA GLU A 888 15.60 -8.77 -18.69
C GLU A 888 14.35 -9.39 -18.05
N MET A 889 13.34 -8.56 -17.79
CA MET A 889 12.05 -8.93 -17.25
C MET A 889 11.01 -8.99 -18.39
N THR A 890 10.70 -10.20 -18.84
CA THR A 890 9.79 -10.50 -19.96
C THR A 890 8.50 -11.14 -19.44
N MET A 891 7.38 -10.43 -19.58
CA MET A 891 6.05 -10.82 -19.09
C MET A 891 4.95 -10.46 -20.11
N LEU A 892 3.70 -10.87 -19.86
CA LEU A 892 2.56 -10.33 -20.60
C LEU A 892 2.04 -9.03 -19.97
N ALA A 893 1.69 -8.06 -20.81
CA ALA A 893 1.00 -6.82 -20.45
C ALA A 893 -0.14 -6.56 -21.45
N VAL A 894 -1.11 -5.71 -21.11
CA VAL A 894 -2.11 -5.24 -22.09
C VAL A 894 -1.39 -4.39 -23.13
N VAL A 895 -1.48 -4.78 -24.41
CA VAL A 895 -0.93 -4.02 -25.54
C VAL A 895 -2.00 -3.31 -26.36
N ASP A 896 -3.26 -3.73 -26.22
CA ASP A 896 -4.43 -3.04 -26.77
C ASP A 896 -5.52 -2.96 -25.69
N ARG A 897 -5.85 -1.74 -25.24
CA ARG A 897 -6.88 -1.51 -24.21
C ARG A 897 -8.32 -1.65 -24.74
N GLU A 898 -8.53 -1.46 -26.04
CA GLU A 898 -9.85 -1.55 -26.70
C GLU A 898 -10.36 -3.00 -26.80
N THR A 899 -9.44 -3.96 -26.86
CA THR A 899 -9.75 -5.39 -26.89
C THR A 899 -9.35 -6.14 -25.62
N GLY A 900 -8.44 -5.57 -24.82
CA GLY A 900 -7.79 -6.28 -23.71
C GLY A 900 -6.71 -7.26 -24.17
N ASP A 901 -6.23 -7.17 -25.42
CA ASP A 901 -5.24 -8.11 -25.96
C ASP A 901 -3.92 -8.02 -25.18
N LEU A 902 -3.43 -9.20 -24.76
CA LEU A 902 -2.16 -9.35 -24.09
C LEU A 902 -1.01 -9.53 -25.09
N GLY A 903 0.09 -8.83 -24.86
CA GLY A 903 1.32 -8.94 -25.63
C GLY A 903 2.55 -8.96 -24.72
N GLN A 904 3.68 -9.39 -25.29
CA GLN A 904 4.93 -9.45 -24.55
C GLN A 904 5.46 -8.03 -24.29
N MET A 905 5.68 -7.72 -23.01
CA MET A 905 6.41 -6.56 -22.54
C MET A 905 7.75 -7.02 -21.96
N THR A 906 8.83 -6.37 -22.40
CA THR A 906 10.18 -6.58 -21.89
C THR A 906 10.69 -5.30 -21.26
N GLN A 907 11.07 -5.37 -19.98
CA GLN A 907 11.69 -4.30 -19.21
C GLN A 907 13.10 -4.73 -18.80
N TYR A 908 13.99 -3.78 -18.54
CA TYR A 908 15.35 -4.06 -18.06
C TYR A 908 15.54 -3.51 -16.65
N VAL A 909 16.04 -4.34 -15.74
CA VAL A 909 16.29 -4.01 -14.33
C VAL A 909 17.79 -4.03 -14.08
N PRO A 910 18.47 -2.88 -13.96
CA PRO A 910 19.91 -2.84 -13.74
C PRO A 910 20.29 -3.53 -12.42
N LEU A 911 21.28 -4.42 -12.47
CA LEU A 911 21.72 -5.17 -11.27
C LEU A 911 22.61 -4.32 -10.34
N GLY A 912 23.23 -3.29 -10.90
CA GLY A 912 24.10 -2.34 -10.20
C GLY A 912 23.66 -0.89 -10.41
N GLY A 913 23.76 -0.09 -9.35
CA GLY A 913 23.41 1.33 -9.38
C GLY A 913 24.61 2.25 -9.59
N SER A 914 24.36 3.52 -9.88
CA SER A 914 25.42 4.55 -9.91
C SER A 914 26.05 4.85 -8.54
N ARG A 915 25.51 4.27 -7.46
CA ARG A 915 25.92 4.46 -6.06
C ARG A 915 26.67 3.22 -5.59
N ARG A 916 27.92 3.41 -5.15
CA ARG A 916 28.78 2.33 -4.65
C ARG A 916 28.66 2.17 -3.14
N PRO A 917 28.62 0.94 -2.61
CA PRO A 917 28.71 0.71 -1.18
C PRO A 917 30.16 0.94 -0.72
N TYR A 918 30.32 1.65 0.38
CA TYR A 918 31.59 1.88 1.05
C TYR A 918 31.46 1.60 2.54
N VAL A 919 32.44 0.89 3.08
CA VAL A 919 32.58 0.58 4.51
C VAL A 919 33.94 1.08 4.98
N ALA A 920 33.97 1.84 6.07
CA ALA A 920 35.18 2.24 6.77
C ALA A 920 35.12 1.77 8.22
N GLU A 921 36.12 1.03 8.69
CA GLU A 921 36.20 0.57 10.08
C GLU A 921 37.53 0.97 10.71
N LEU A 922 37.47 1.62 11.87
CA LEU A 922 38.60 1.88 12.76
C LEU A 922 38.42 1.05 14.02
N LEU A 923 39.44 0.27 14.36
CA LEU A 923 39.37 -0.75 15.40
C LEU A 923 40.65 -0.68 16.23
N TYR A 924 40.55 -0.42 17.54
CA TYR A 924 41.66 -0.39 18.49
C TYR A 924 41.48 -1.44 19.61
N ALA A 925 42.57 -2.10 20.02
CA ALA A 925 42.60 -2.85 21.26
C ALA A 925 43.95 -2.83 21.95
N SER A 926 43.89 -2.98 23.26
CA SER A 926 45.04 -3.22 24.12
C SER A 926 44.78 -4.43 25.02
N PRO A 927 45.75 -5.34 25.18
CA PRO A 927 45.75 -6.22 26.34
C PRO A 927 45.81 -5.37 27.61
N VAL A 928 45.06 -5.78 28.63
CA VAL A 928 45.01 -5.17 29.96
C VAL A 928 45.44 -6.18 31.02
N LEU A 929 45.64 -5.73 32.27
CA LEU A 929 46.05 -6.58 33.40
C LEU A 929 47.24 -7.54 33.11
N LYS A 930 48.24 -7.07 32.35
CA LYS A 930 49.40 -7.88 31.90
C LYS A 930 49.01 -9.12 31.06
N GLY A 931 47.98 -8.99 30.22
CA GLY A 931 47.48 -10.07 29.36
C GLY A 931 46.40 -10.95 30.02
N ARG A 932 45.89 -10.55 31.20
CA ARG A 932 44.74 -11.20 31.86
C ARG A 932 43.40 -10.55 31.48
N GLY A 933 43.28 -10.09 30.23
CA GLY A 933 42.11 -9.39 29.74
C GLY A 933 42.47 -8.49 28.56
N ASN A 934 41.46 -8.08 27.78
CA ASN A 934 41.60 -7.18 26.62
C ASN A 934 40.55 -6.06 26.71
N LEU A 935 40.95 -4.84 26.36
CA LEU A 935 40.06 -3.72 26.04
C LEU A 935 40.01 -3.59 24.52
N GLY A 936 38.81 -3.50 23.92
CA GLY A 936 38.61 -3.31 22.49
C GLY A 936 37.58 -2.22 22.21
N THR A 937 37.78 -1.44 21.15
CA THR A 937 36.86 -0.40 20.68
C THR A 937 36.83 -0.38 19.16
N PHE A 938 35.66 -0.19 18.55
CA PHE A 938 35.53 0.01 17.12
C PHE A 938 34.56 1.14 16.78
N THR A 939 34.83 1.83 15.68
CA THR A 939 33.90 2.70 14.97
C THR A 939 33.81 2.23 13.52
N ARG A 940 32.61 1.96 13.03
CA ARG A 940 32.34 1.66 11.62
C ARG A 940 31.45 2.75 11.03
N ALA A 941 31.71 3.11 9.80
CA ALA A 941 30.88 3.98 8.97
C ALA A 941 30.57 3.24 7.67
N GLU A 942 29.31 3.18 7.26
CA GLU A 942 28.91 2.51 6.02
C GLU A 942 27.86 3.33 5.26
N THR A 943 27.92 3.28 3.93
CA THR A 943 26.96 3.97 3.06
C THR A 943 25.86 3.01 2.65
N ASN A 944 24.60 3.43 2.83
CA ASN A 944 23.48 2.66 2.28
C ASN A 944 23.35 2.96 0.77
N THR A 945 23.31 1.90 -0.05
CA THR A 945 23.08 1.98 -1.50
C THR A 945 21.63 1.70 -1.91
N ARG A 946 20.84 1.10 -1.02
CA ARG A 946 19.45 0.67 -1.24
C ARG A 946 18.47 1.61 -0.55
N SER A 947 17.19 1.54 -0.92
CA SER A 947 16.08 2.33 -0.39
C SER A 947 16.11 3.83 -0.73
N SER A 948 14.98 4.48 -0.46
CA SER A 948 14.84 5.94 -0.28
C SER A 948 15.89 6.60 0.62
N ASN A 949 16.57 5.84 1.49
CA ASN A 949 17.66 6.33 2.34
C ASN A 949 19.06 6.25 1.71
N ALA A 950 19.18 5.81 0.45
CA ALA A 950 20.46 5.62 -0.20
C ALA A 950 21.28 6.93 -0.27
N GLY A 951 22.57 6.84 0.03
CA GLY A 951 23.48 7.98 0.19
C GLY A 951 23.66 8.46 1.65
N ILE A 952 22.87 7.96 2.59
CA ILE A 952 23.07 8.22 4.03
C ILE A 952 24.22 7.32 4.55
N VAL A 953 25.06 7.91 5.40
CA VAL A 953 26.13 7.19 6.11
C VAL A 953 25.63 6.76 7.49
N GLU A 954 25.60 5.46 7.75
CA GLU A 954 25.34 4.89 9.07
C GLU A 954 26.63 4.80 9.87
N TYR A 955 26.54 5.06 11.18
CA TYR A 955 27.67 5.02 12.10
C TYR A 955 27.41 4.07 13.28
N SER A 956 28.29 3.08 13.42
CA SER A 956 28.30 2.13 14.53
C SER A 956 29.50 2.39 15.45
N PHE A 957 29.31 2.39 16.76
CA PHE A 957 30.39 2.43 17.76
C PHE A 957 30.19 1.36 18.83
N GLY A 958 31.26 0.62 19.13
CA GLY A 958 31.29 -0.36 20.21
C GLY A 958 32.55 -0.23 21.05
N THR A 959 32.41 -0.45 22.37
CA THR A 959 33.52 -0.54 23.31
C THR A 959 33.31 -1.72 24.25
N ASN A 960 34.37 -2.43 24.59
CA ASN A 960 34.33 -3.58 25.49
C ASN A 960 35.56 -3.66 26.39
N LEU A 961 35.37 -4.20 27.60
CA LEU A 961 36.43 -4.61 28.51
C LEU A 961 36.22 -6.06 28.97
N ARG A 962 37.11 -6.98 28.59
CA ARG A 962 37.14 -8.35 29.11
C ARG A 962 38.23 -8.50 30.16
N LEU A 963 37.89 -9.12 31.28
CA LEU A 963 38.83 -9.52 32.34
C LEU A 963 38.81 -11.04 32.48
N SER A 964 39.99 -11.65 32.58
CA SER A 964 40.18 -13.08 32.85
C SER A 964 40.72 -13.24 34.27
N PHE A 965 39.97 -13.95 35.11
CA PHE A 965 40.26 -14.13 36.54
C PHE A 965 40.94 -15.47 36.82
#